data_AF-A0A250IYJ2-F1
#
_entry.id   AF-A0A250IYJ2-F1
#
_cell.length_a   1.000
_cell.length_b   1.000
_cell.length_c   1.000
_cell.angle_alpha   90.00
_cell.angle_beta   90.00
_cell.angle_gamma   90.00
#
_symmetry.space_group_name_H-M   'P 1'
#
loop_
_entity.id
_entity.type
_entity.pdbx_description
1 polymer ?
#
loop_
_entity_poly.entity_id
_entity_poly.type
_entity_poly.pdbx_seq_one_letter_code
_entity_poly.pdbx_strand_id
1 'polypeptide(L)'
;MDGSPAPLEDDASRLDRLLAHEGQYLDEARRLAQRDPSSDGAPAPAEPDITAPRRDLCGLALSGGGIRSATFNLGLLQCLQQMGLLEMFDYVSTVSGGGYIGGFWTAWRHYHLKEPSAGNTVALFPMSQEQGARGARFAEVRHLREFSNFLNPRLGLLSLDTGRMFVAALSAVLPSLLAAFSFLVLVLLLWLLLAWLLLLGWEGSPPWVARAVSYALMIGVTCGALFTWELLLFRQDNRVRLNRGRPGANPDEEVQEREGRRFGYYLNASVLAVGTVLFFWQWLVHAHPANAQAFHSVWWPVTEDAPPWRERLHVFDPAIAWVGAAGALVLLRWLSSRFATAWMQRTERAAMSRVISRLLLLASFWSVLSCFWLAGMFFLTSNLMEIYSLLQTGVVATVMVLSAAFARLQQLFSRRATRPVSPTASSRLRSYLPQLLAYTVLALSFLGAVMLVLRAMNQAWLPHLVGTVIALTGLTLLLFDANSVGLHAFYRDRIARTFIGAAHGQGPGQTELHSLDDFSLDRLKPQPGPLHLICCAANDLASIDPMANLYRGADSAVLSSVGFSVGPEWKSWEKIRQEGGTAPTLASAMTASAAAFNSHMGSMSMRLGPAVTFLMTAFNLRLGLWWPHPTRARRRWYERLCVGLPFYKELLGRSRAKGRDVLLSDGAHFENLALYELVRRRCRFIIVSDCGMDADTSFDDFANVVRRVREDFGVELRIDLSPLRPDGDTGLSRRTVVAGDLEYPDGSSGVLLLIKPSLQGNEPPDILQYKTRNTAFPHETTGDQFYDEAQWEAYRRLGEHTALTIFRSVRGESESGRMLATARLFARVRNEWLPVPSGYEERFPRFVERATALDQLLEGAGARKLFREIFKEITELDRQAKTSPPPQVSDAHSLVIEAGSKPTPQELTDALHMIRRALLFMEEVFLTEQLAAHYNHPAYRGVVNYFARWGYAPLLRTWWPLLKTLHSPRFTHFLEERFSLPTVEHKDVGQLGGREEGFAMSCWVAQGGRKPRPHEHLLSYILHLPHGGRPEYPIQAAQLIVRTHQDREGEARPLLWSGGGKPERRVVLWQGDDFYVPPGLWGAGIGEDFLRLITEDPLMPGIVEPGSVLAVRLQVDREASAARRKRWADELHLYHAEGFTQPDPALKQWLADLEPELDQDAAMPWAKKKSEYWKSLWLTRLYQPTPEATARREESFEAESTPGLH
;
A
#
# COMPACT_ATOMS: atom_id res chain seq x y z
N MET A 1 42.41 26.01 38.48
CA MET A 1 41.60 27.05 37.82
C MET A 1 40.49 26.34 37.11
N ASP A 2 39.28 26.65 37.55
CA ASP A 2 38.05 25.88 37.41
C ASP A 2 37.39 26.08 36.04
N GLY A 3 36.84 24.99 35.50
CA GLY A 3 36.00 25.04 34.32
C GLY A 3 35.29 23.70 34.13
N SER A 4 34.02 23.65 34.54
CA SER A 4 33.12 22.49 34.39
C SER A 4 32.95 22.11 32.90
N PRO A 5 32.71 20.82 32.58
CA PRO A 5 32.44 20.41 31.22
C PRO A 5 31.10 21.00 30.74
N ALA A 6 31.10 21.57 29.53
CA ALA A 6 29.88 22.01 28.86
C ALA A 6 28.96 20.81 28.57
N PRO A 7 27.64 20.91 28.78
CA PRO A 7 26.71 19.85 28.43
C PRO A 7 26.58 19.76 26.91
N LEU A 8 26.38 18.53 26.43
CA LEU A 8 26.07 18.22 25.04
C LEU A 8 24.90 19.11 24.56
N GLU A 9 25.15 19.95 23.56
CA GLU A 9 24.11 20.73 22.90
C GLU A 9 23.16 19.79 22.16
N ASP A 10 21.90 19.80 22.60
CA ASP A 10 20.78 19.09 22.00
C ASP A 10 20.38 19.78 20.68
N ASP A 11 20.24 18.99 19.60
CA ASP A 11 19.82 19.44 18.26
C ASP A 11 18.45 20.17 18.27
N ALA A 12 17.67 19.98 19.34
CA ALA A 12 16.43 20.69 19.62
C ALA A 12 16.61 22.23 19.77
N SER A 13 17.74 22.72 20.27
CA SER A 13 17.88 24.16 20.60
C SER A 13 18.12 25.09 19.39
N ARG A 14 18.54 24.53 18.25
CA ARG A 14 18.59 25.26 16.96
C ARG A 14 17.20 25.36 16.33
N LEU A 15 16.40 24.30 16.47
CA LEU A 15 15.00 24.28 16.06
C LEU A 15 14.21 25.30 16.90
N ASP A 16 14.40 25.33 18.22
CA ASP A 16 13.70 26.27 19.11
C ASP A 16 14.04 27.75 18.86
N ARG A 17 15.28 28.07 18.48
CA ARG A 17 15.67 29.44 18.10
C ARG A 17 15.12 29.86 16.73
N LEU A 18 14.98 28.91 15.80
CA LEU A 18 14.28 29.13 14.52
C LEU A 18 12.77 29.30 14.76
N LEU A 19 12.18 28.49 15.64
CA LEU A 19 10.77 28.56 16.05
C LEU A 19 10.44 29.87 16.78
N ALA A 20 11.37 30.44 17.54
CA ALA A 20 11.18 31.75 18.19
C ALA A 20 11.16 32.91 17.18
N HIS A 21 12.00 32.83 16.14
CA HIS A 21 12.05 33.84 15.07
C HIS A 21 10.86 33.69 14.09
N GLU A 22 10.32 32.47 13.97
CA GLU A 22 9.12 32.14 13.21
C GLU A 22 7.83 32.49 13.97
N GLY A 23 7.82 32.37 15.31
CA GLY A 23 6.74 32.82 16.18
C GLY A 23 6.51 34.33 16.07
N GLN A 24 7.58 35.13 15.98
CA GLN A 24 7.49 36.56 15.73
C GLN A 24 6.88 36.89 14.36
N TYR A 25 7.20 36.08 13.33
CA TYR A 25 6.63 36.21 11.99
C TYR A 25 5.14 35.79 11.93
N LEU A 26 4.77 34.76 12.71
CA LEU A 26 3.40 34.26 12.83
C LEU A 26 2.51 35.21 13.64
N ASP A 27 3.04 35.89 14.66
CA ASP A 27 2.28 36.88 15.42
C ASP A 27 2.06 38.17 14.60
N GLU A 28 2.98 38.52 13.70
CA GLU A 28 2.78 39.58 12.72
C GLU A 28 1.74 39.17 11.64
N ALA A 29 1.77 37.91 11.18
CA ALA A 29 0.74 37.36 10.30
C ALA A 29 -0.64 37.25 10.98
N ARG A 30 -0.70 36.99 12.29
CA ARG A 30 -1.94 36.99 13.09
C ARG A 30 -2.50 38.38 13.30
N ARG A 31 -1.66 39.41 13.46
CA ARG A 31 -2.11 40.82 13.44
C ARG A 31 -2.70 41.21 12.09
N LEU A 32 -2.16 40.70 10.99
CA LEU A 32 -2.71 40.90 9.64
C LEU A 32 -4.02 40.11 9.42
N ALA A 33 -4.19 38.95 10.08
CA ALA A 33 -5.41 38.14 10.05
C ALA A 33 -6.55 38.65 10.96
N GLN A 34 -6.30 39.62 11.84
CA GLN A 34 -7.32 40.25 12.70
C GLN A 34 -8.04 41.44 12.04
N ARG A 35 -7.79 41.72 10.75
CA ARG A 35 -8.64 42.62 9.96
C ARG A 35 -9.88 41.88 9.46
N ASP A 36 -10.98 42.14 10.15
CA ASP A 36 -12.40 42.00 9.80
C ASP A 36 -12.87 40.79 8.93
N PRO A 37 -13.82 39.94 9.39
CA PRO A 37 -14.18 38.66 8.75
C PRO A 37 -15.02 38.77 7.45
N SER A 38 -15.09 39.92 6.79
CA SER A 38 -16.05 40.16 5.69
C SER A 38 -15.49 39.97 4.28
N SER A 39 -14.31 39.35 4.11
CA SER A 39 -13.71 39.11 2.79
C SER A 39 -13.22 37.67 2.56
N ASP A 40 -14.11 36.69 2.78
CA ASP A 40 -13.83 35.30 2.40
C ASP A 40 -14.00 35.10 0.88
N GLY A 41 -12.90 35.29 0.17
CA GLY A 41 -12.80 35.08 -1.28
C GLY A 41 -11.41 34.65 -1.77
N ALA A 42 -10.54 34.14 -0.88
CA ALA A 42 -9.18 33.75 -1.26
C ALA A 42 -9.06 32.22 -1.54
N PRO A 43 -8.92 31.80 -2.81
CA PRO A 43 -8.48 30.44 -3.16
C PRO A 43 -6.97 30.23 -2.90
N ALA A 44 -6.59 28.95 -2.82
CA ALA A 44 -5.35 28.45 -2.19
C ALA A 44 -4.02 29.09 -2.66
N PRO A 45 -3.14 29.51 -1.73
CA PRO A 45 -1.72 29.64 -1.98
C PRO A 45 -1.04 28.26 -1.86
N ALA A 46 -0.14 27.93 -2.78
CA ALA A 46 0.56 26.66 -2.76
C ALA A 46 1.89 26.70 -1.99
N GLU A 47 2.17 25.56 -1.33
CA GLU A 47 3.29 25.07 -0.51
C GLU A 47 4.37 26.06 0.00
N PRO A 48 4.43 26.20 1.34
CA PRO A 48 5.64 25.87 2.10
C PRO A 48 5.34 24.87 3.25
N ASP A 49 6.17 23.83 3.33
CA ASP A 49 6.21 22.72 4.30
C ASP A 49 4.97 21.78 4.40
N ILE A 50 5.18 20.49 4.11
CA ILE A 50 4.18 19.39 4.15
C ILE A 50 3.83 18.99 5.62
N THR A 51 3.95 19.94 6.55
CA THR A 51 3.84 19.74 8.00
C THR A 51 2.91 20.74 8.70
N ALA A 52 2.14 21.56 7.99
CA ALA A 52 1.11 22.40 8.60
C ALA A 52 -0.16 21.58 9.01
N PRO A 53 -0.83 21.94 10.12
CA PRO A 53 -1.88 21.12 10.73
C PRO A 53 -3.25 21.26 10.05
N ARG A 54 -3.93 20.11 9.88
CA ARG A 54 -5.39 19.90 9.86
C ARG A 54 -6.24 20.87 9.00
N ARG A 55 -6.11 20.80 7.68
CA ARG A 55 -7.21 21.21 6.77
C ARG A 55 -7.82 19.97 6.13
N ASP A 56 -9.14 19.86 6.14
CA ASP A 56 -9.90 18.79 5.49
C ASP A 56 -9.84 18.95 3.95
N LEU A 57 -8.65 18.72 3.38
CA LEU A 57 -8.38 18.95 1.96
C LEU A 57 -9.08 17.92 1.07
N CYS A 58 -9.63 18.39 -0.04
CA CYS A 58 -10.31 17.59 -1.03
C CYS A 58 -9.53 17.52 -2.36
N GLY A 59 -9.36 16.32 -2.89
CA GLY A 59 -8.59 16.07 -4.11
C GLY A 59 -9.36 15.29 -5.17
N LEU A 60 -9.19 15.67 -6.44
CA LEU A 60 -9.66 14.91 -7.60
C LEU A 60 -8.46 14.33 -8.35
N ALA A 61 -8.40 13.01 -8.50
CA ALA A 61 -7.38 12.32 -9.27
C ALA A 61 -7.93 11.86 -10.62
N LEU A 62 -7.31 12.33 -11.71
CA LEU A 62 -7.62 11.92 -13.07
C LEU A 62 -6.47 11.08 -13.62
N SER A 63 -6.69 9.77 -13.68
CA SER A 63 -5.66 8.79 -14.08
C SER A 63 -5.28 8.87 -15.57
N GLY A 64 -4.17 8.21 -15.91
CA GLY A 64 -3.75 8.03 -17.29
C GLY A 64 -4.60 7.02 -18.07
N GLY A 65 -4.38 7.00 -19.39
CA GLY A 65 -5.17 6.17 -20.31
C GLY A 65 -5.32 6.73 -21.72
N GLY A 66 -4.56 7.78 -22.07
CA GLY A 66 -4.67 8.48 -23.36
C GLY A 66 -6.02 9.16 -23.55
N ILE A 67 -6.46 9.27 -24.80
CA ILE A 67 -7.73 9.93 -25.15
C ILE A 67 -8.95 9.29 -24.46
N ARG A 68 -8.95 7.97 -24.19
CA ARG A 68 -9.99 7.28 -23.41
C ARG A 68 -10.26 7.97 -22.08
N SER A 69 -9.19 8.18 -21.31
CA SER A 69 -9.27 8.80 -19.99
C SER A 69 -9.76 10.24 -20.11
N ALA A 70 -9.23 11.00 -21.08
CA ALA A 70 -9.65 12.38 -21.31
C ALA A 70 -11.15 12.49 -21.60
N THR A 71 -11.68 11.62 -22.47
CA THR A 71 -13.08 11.64 -22.91
C THR A 71 -14.06 11.17 -21.82
N PHE A 72 -13.72 10.11 -21.07
CA PHE A 72 -14.53 9.70 -19.91
C PHE A 72 -14.56 10.79 -18.83
N ASN A 73 -13.39 11.35 -18.50
CA ASN A 73 -13.28 12.40 -17.48
C ASN A 73 -13.94 13.72 -17.91
N LEU A 74 -14.02 14.02 -19.21
CA LEU A 74 -14.83 15.14 -19.72
C LEU A 74 -16.30 14.98 -19.28
N GLY A 75 -16.90 13.80 -19.51
CA GLY A 75 -18.27 13.52 -19.07
C GLY A 75 -18.45 13.60 -17.55
N LEU A 76 -17.47 13.08 -16.81
CA LEU A 76 -17.46 13.15 -15.35
C LEU A 76 -17.42 14.60 -14.84
N LEU A 77 -16.52 15.43 -15.37
CA LEU A 77 -16.41 16.86 -14.99
C LEU A 77 -17.66 17.66 -15.39
N GLN A 78 -18.25 17.37 -16.55
CA GLN A 78 -19.52 17.97 -16.97
C GLN A 78 -20.63 17.71 -15.94
N CYS A 79 -20.74 16.47 -15.47
CA CYS A 79 -21.75 16.12 -14.46
C CYS A 79 -21.44 16.74 -13.09
N LEU A 80 -20.18 16.74 -12.64
CA LEU A 80 -19.79 17.40 -11.39
C LEU A 80 -20.10 18.91 -11.42
N GLN A 81 -19.94 19.58 -12.57
CA GLN A 81 -20.35 20.98 -12.74
C GLN A 81 -21.88 21.12 -12.66
N GLN A 82 -22.66 20.25 -13.30
CA GLN A 82 -24.13 20.26 -13.22
C GLN A 82 -24.64 20.14 -11.79
N MET A 83 -23.86 19.48 -10.93
CA MET A 83 -24.17 19.26 -9.52
C MET A 83 -23.54 20.31 -8.58
N GLY A 84 -22.79 21.28 -9.11
CA GLY A 84 -22.10 22.31 -8.30
C GLY A 84 -20.93 21.76 -7.46
N LEU A 85 -20.43 20.56 -7.76
CA LEU A 85 -19.41 19.89 -6.95
C LEU A 85 -17.98 20.29 -7.31
N LEU A 86 -17.72 20.89 -8.47
CA LEU A 86 -16.34 21.26 -8.86
C LEU A 86 -15.69 22.27 -7.93
N GLU A 87 -16.47 23.10 -7.25
CA GLU A 87 -15.98 24.05 -6.24
C GLU A 87 -15.43 23.33 -5.01
N MET A 88 -15.72 22.05 -4.76
CA MET A 88 -15.26 21.40 -3.53
C MET A 88 -13.77 21.04 -3.54
N PHE A 89 -13.13 20.97 -4.71
CA PHE A 89 -11.77 20.45 -4.85
C PHE A 89 -10.72 21.53 -4.59
N ASP A 90 -9.74 21.20 -3.75
CA ASP A 90 -8.54 22.00 -3.50
C ASP A 90 -7.43 21.64 -4.48
N TYR A 91 -7.32 20.36 -4.84
CA TYR A 91 -6.33 19.84 -5.77
C TYR A 91 -6.99 19.03 -6.88
N VAL A 92 -6.49 19.19 -8.10
CA VAL A 92 -6.72 18.24 -9.19
C VAL A 92 -5.39 17.67 -9.61
N SER A 93 -5.20 16.38 -9.37
CA SER A 93 -3.99 15.64 -9.72
C SER A 93 -4.23 14.84 -10.99
N THR A 94 -3.34 14.98 -11.97
CA THR A 94 -3.54 14.39 -13.29
C THR A 94 -2.31 13.68 -13.81
N VAL A 95 -2.52 12.54 -14.46
CA VAL A 95 -1.48 11.77 -15.18
C VAL A 95 -1.91 11.54 -16.62
N SER A 96 -0.99 11.71 -17.57
CA SER A 96 -1.16 11.32 -18.97
C SER A 96 -2.47 11.84 -19.60
N GLY A 97 -3.37 10.95 -20.02
CA GLY A 97 -4.70 11.30 -20.56
C GLY A 97 -5.57 12.15 -19.63
N GLY A 98 -5.47 11.95 -18.30
CA GLY A 98 -6.11 12.85 -17.32
C GLY A 98 -5.52 14.26 -17.35
N GLY A 99 -4.24 14.39 -17.73
CA GLY A 99 -3.56 15.66 -17.95
C GLY A 99 -4.09 16.44 -19.16
N TYR A 100 -4.59 15.75 -20.19
CA TYR A 100 -5.23 16.40 -21.35
C TYR A 100 -6.45 17.20 -20.93
N ILE A 101 -7.39 16.53 -20.25
CA ILE A 101 -8.64 17.15 -19.83
C ILE A 101 -8.45 18.10 -18.65
N GLY A 102 -7.53 17.79 -17.73
CA GLY A 102 -7.14 18.71 -16.66
C GLY A 102 -6.53 20.00 -17.22
N GLY A 103 -5.70 19.89 -18.26
CA GLY A 103 -5.13 21.04 -18.96
C GLY A 103 -6.18 21.87 -19.70
N PHE A 104 -7.14 21.23 -20.39
CA PHE A 104 -8.31 21.92 -20.95
C PHE A 104 -9.07 22.69 -19.87
N TRP A 105 -9.36 22.06 -18.73
CA TRP A 105 -10.10 22.70 -17.64
C TRP A 105 -9.32 23.88 -17.04
N THR A 106 -8.02 23.71 -16.79
CA THR A 106 -7.13 24.77 -16.31
C THR A 106 -7.06 25.94 -17.30
N ALA A 107 -6.93 25.67 -18.59
CA ALA A 107 -6.93 26.70 -19.63
C ALA A 107 -8.29 27.41 -19.74
N TRP A 108 -9.40 26.67 -19.65
CA TRP A 108 -10.73 27.25 -19.70
C TRP A 108 -10.95 28.19 -18.52
N ARG A 109 -10.56 27.77 -17.32
CA ARG A 109 -10.58 28.63 -16.13
C ARG A 109 -9.72 29.88 -16.31
N HIS A 110 -8.54 29.75 -16.94
CA HIS A 110 -7.66 30.89 -17.21
C HIS A 110 -8.31 31.94 -18.15
N TYR A 111 -9.03 31.50 -19.19
CA TYR A 111 -9.66 32.40 -20.16
C TYR A 111 -11.00 32.99 -19.70
N HIS A 112 -11.78 32.23 -18.92
CA HIS A 112 -13.18 32.57 -18.64
C HIS A 112 -13.46 33.03 -17.20
N LEU A 113 -12.58 32.76 -16.23
CA LEU A 113 -12.71 33.31 -14.88
C LEU A 113 -12.15 34.75 -14.83
N LYS A 114 -13.06 35.74 -14.82
CA LYS A 114 -12.76 37.15 -14.52
C LYS A 114 -12.88 37.40 -13.01
N GLU A 115 -12.25 38.47 -12.51
CA GLU A 115 -12.40 38.92 -11.12
C GLU A 115 -13.89 39.00 -10.74
N PRO A 116 -14.28 38.49 -9.56
CA PRO A 116 -15.68 38.35 -9.20
C PRO A 116 -16.36 39.72 -9.08
N SER A 117 -17.27 40.02 -10.00
CA SER A 117 -18.32 41.02 -9.76
C SER A 117 -19.24 40.45 -8.68
N ALA A 118 -19.41 41.16 -7.56
CA ALA A 118 -20.19 40.70 -6.42
C ALA A 118 -21.59 40.18 -6.83
N GLY A 119 -21.83 38.87 -6.65
CA GLY A 119 -23.18 38.29 -6.67
C GLY A 119 -23.49 37.17 -7.69
N ASN A 120 -22.62 36.83 -8.64
CA ASN A 120 -22.88 35.74 -9.60
C ASN A 120 -22.07 34.46 -9.30
N THR A 121 -22.73 33.30 -9.25
CA THR A 121 -22.11 31.98 -9.23
C THR A 121 -21.31 31.79 -10.53
N VAL A 122 -19.98 31.82 -10.45
CA VAL A 122 -19.12 31.71 -11.61
C VAL A 122 -19.06 30.25 -12.05
N ALA A 123 -19.51 29.93 -13.27
CA ALA A 123 -19.37 28.58 -13.81
C ALA A 123 -17.88 28.19 -13.86
N LEU A 124 -17.48 27.13 -13.15
CA LEU A 124 -16.10 26.64 -13.12
C LEU A 124 -15.74 25.74 -14.31
N PHE A 125 -16.73 25.35 -15.10
CA PHE A 125 -16.58 24.48 -16.27
C PHE A 125 -17.64 24.89 -17.31
N PRO A 126 -17.42 24.70 -18.62
CA PRO A 126 -18.36 25.13 -19.66
C PRO A 126 -19.71 24.42 -19.57
N MET A 127 -20.67 25.03 -18.87
CA MET A 127 -22.09 24.66 -18.75
C MET A 127 -22.91 25.91 -18.35
N SER A 128 -23.98 26.27 -19.06
CA SER A 128 -24.94 27.29 -18.57
C SER A 128 -26.07 26.62 -17.77
N GLN A 129 -26.49 27.28 -16.68
CA GLN A 129 -27.51 26.77 -15.74
C GLN A 129 -28.93 26.65 -16.36
N GLU A 130 -29.22 27.36 -17.45
CA GLU A 130 -30.58 27.44 -18.02
C GLU A 130 -30.96 26.29 -18.98
N GLN A 131 -30.04 25.44 -19.45
CA GLN A 131 -30.34 24.54 -20.58
C GLN A 131 -29.77 23.13 -20.38
N GLY A 132 -30.50 22.31 -19.62
CA GLY A 132 -30.24 20.88 -19.48
C GLY A 132 -30.41 20.10 -20.81
N ALA A 133 -29.66 19.01 -20.91
CA ALA A 133 -29.88 17.83 -21.77
C ALA A 133 -29.51 17.85 -23.27
N ARG A 134 -28.87 18.88 -23.84
CA ARG A 134 -28.44 18.85 -25.26
C ARG A 134 -26.97 19.24 -25.47
N GLY A 135 -26.04 18.35 -25.09
CA GLY A 135 -24.58 18.54 -25.13
C GLY A 135 -23.92 18.78 -26.50
N ALA A 136 -24.68 18.85 -27.60
CA ALA A 136 -24.16 18.98 -28.97
C ALA A 136 -23.97 20.44 -29.46
N ARG A 137 -24.21 21.47 -28.62
CA ARG A 137 -24.14 22.89 -29.02
C ARG A 137 -22.96 23.69 -28.45
N PHE A 138 -22.13 23.10 -27.59
CA PHE A 138 -20.95 23.79 -27.04
C PHE A 138 -19.80 23.76 -28.05
N ALA A 139 -19.25 24.92 -28.38
CA ALA A 139 -18.15 25.04 -29.33
C ALA A 139 -16.90 24.28 -28.87
N GLU A 140 -16.67 24.22 -27.55
CA GLU A 140 -15.56 23.55 -26.90
C GLU A 140 -15.68 22.02 -27.00
N VAL A 141 -16.86 21.48 -26.67
CA VAL A 141 -17.13 20.03 -26.76
C VAL A 141 -17.12 19.58 -28.22
N ARG A 142 -17.66 20.41 -29.12
CA ARG A 142 -17.59 20.18 -30.56
C ARG A 142 -16.14 20.16 -31.06
N HIS A 143 -15.29 21.10 -30.62
CA HIS A 143 -13.86 21.11 -30.96
C HIS A 143 -13.18 19.83 -30.45
N LEU A 144 -13.37 19.45 -29.19
CA LEU A 144 -12.79 18.20 -28.66
C LEU A 144 -13.26 16.96 -29.44
N ARG A 145 -14.51 16.95 -29.92
CA ARG A 145 -15.05 15.89 -30.77
C ARG A 145 -14.44 15.90 -32.17
N GLU A 146 -14.31 17.06 -32.80
CA GLU A 146 -13.67 17.22 -34.13
C GLU A 146 -12.19 16.79 -34.10
N PHE A 147 -11.53 16.94 -32.95
CA PHE A 147 -10.17 16.50 -32.70
C PHE A 147 -10.09 15.16 -31.92
N SER A 148 -11.15 14.33 -31.97
CA SER A 148 -11.14 12.95 -31.42
C SER A 148 -10.02 12.09 -32.01
N ASN A 149 -9.56 12.42 -33.22
CA ASN A 149 -8.32 11.94 -33.81
C ASN A 149 -7.29 13.08 -33.90
N PHE A 150 -6.73 13.49 -32.77
CA PHE A 150 -5.87 14.68 -32.69
C PHE A 150 -4.53 14.55 -33.43
N LEU A 151 -4.02 13.33 -33.63
CA LEU A 151 -2.78 13.09 -34.37
C LEU A 151 -2.96 13.30 -35.87
N ASN A 152 -4.13 12.94 -36.41
CA ASN A 152 -4.47 13.17 -37.81
C ASN A 152 -5.96 13.53 -37.98
N PRO A 153 -6.37 14.78 -37.66
CA PRO A 153 -7.78 15.17 -37.69
C PRO A 153 -8.40 15.08 -39.08
N ARG A 154 -7.59 15.22 -40.14
CA ARG A 154 -8.01 15.14 -41.55
C ARG A 154 -7.41 13.90 -42.21
N LEU A 155 -8.17 12.82 -42.22
CA LEU A 155 -7.80 11.56 -42.85
C LEU A 155 -7.62 11.72 -44.37
N GLY A 156 -6.44 11.36 -44.88
CA GLY A 156 -6.15 11.34 -46.32
C GLY A 156 -4.65 11.29 -46.62
N LEU A 157 -4.25 10.45 -47.59
CA LEU A 157 -2.84 10.30 -48.03
C LEU A 157 -2.22 11.61 -48.56
N LEU A 158 -3.05 12.51 -49.09
CA LEU A 158 -2.65 13.85 -49.58
C LEU A 158 -3.04 14.98 -48.62
N SER A 159 -3.44 14.67 -47.38
CA SER A 159 -3.75 15.72 -46.41
C SER A 159 -2.47 16.40 -45.91
N LEU A 160 -2.54 17.72 -45.70
CA LEU A 160 -1.43 18.50 -45.14
C LEU A 160 -0.98 17.96 -43.78
N ASP A 161 -1.90 17.39 -43.00
CA ASP A 161 -1.61 16.82 -41.68
C ASP A 161 -0.79 15.53 -41.74
N THR A 162 -1.10 14.62 -42.67
CA THR A 162 -0.32 13.39 -42.90
C THR A 162 1.10 13.73 -43.36
N GLY A 163 1.23 14.71 -44.27
CA GLY A 163 2.53 15.22 -44.71
C GLY A 163 3.36 15.82 -43.58
N ARG A 164 2.74 16.63 -42.70
CA ARG A 164 3.41 17.21 -41.52
C ARG A 164 3.90 16.16 -40.53
N MET A 165 3.10 15.13 -40.28
CA MET A 165 3.51 14.03 -39.40
C MET A 165 4.72 13.28 -39.96
N PHE A 166 4.74 13.01 -41.28
CA PHE A 166 5.88 12.37 -41.94
C PHE A 166 7.14 13.24 -41.90
N VAL A 167 7.00 14.54 -42.20
CA VAL A 167 8.13 15.49 -42.15
C VAL A 167 8.67 15.64 -40.73
N ALA A 168 7.79 15.73 -39.72
CA ALA A 168 8.19 15.80 -38.32
C ALA A 168 8.91 14.52 -37.85
N ALA A 169 8.44 13.34 -38.29
CA ALA A 169 9.12 12.08 -38.00
C ALA A 169 10.50 12.02 -38.66
N LEU A 170 10.61 12.39 -39.94
CA LEU A 170 11.88 12.36 -40.67
C LEU A 170 12.88 13.39 -40.11
N SER A 171 12.43 14.61 -39.82
CA SER A 171 13.26 15.69 -39.26
C SER A 171 13.70 15.40 -37.82
N ALA A 172 12.95 14.56 -37.08
CA ALA A 172 13.36 14.09 -35.77
C ALA A 172 14.33 12.90 -35.84
N VAL A 173 14.01 11.88 -36.64
CA VAL A 173 14.74 10.61 -36.68
C VAL A 173 16.11 10.77 -37.34
N LEU A 174 16.18 11.43 -38.51
CA LEU A 174 17.38 11.45 -39.33
C LEU A 174 18.57 12.14 -38.64
N PRO A 175 18.42 13.34 -38.05
CA PRO A 175 19.52 13.99 -37.31
C PRO A 175 19.98 13.19 -36.09
N SER A 176 19.07 12.52 -35.39
CA SER A 176 19.38 11.69 -34.21
C SER A 176 20.14 10.41 -34.58
N LEU A 177 19.73 9.75 -35.66
CA LEU A 177 20.44 8.58 -36.18
C LEU A 177 21.84 8.96 -36.64
N LEU A 178 21.98 10.10 -37.33
CA LEU A 178 23.29 10.60 -37.75
C LEU A 178 24.18 10.93 -36.54
N ALA A 179 23.63 11.52 -35.48
CA ALA A 179 24.34 11.79 -34.24
C ALA A 179 24.80 10.50 -33.53
N ALA A 180 23.90 9.52 -33.38
CA ALA A 180 24.18 8.24 -32.76
C ALA A 180 25.21 7.42 -33.57
N PHE A 181 25.10 7.40 -34.90
CA PHE A 181 26.04 6.71 -35.77
C PHE A 181 27.41 7.39 -35.80
N SER A 182 27.44 8.73 -35.87
CA SER A 182 28.70 9.50 -35.76
C SER A 182 29.40 9.22 -34.43
N PHE A 183 28.64 9.15 -33.33
CA PHE A 183 29.19 8.77 -32.03
C PHE A 183 29.79 7.36 -32.02
N LEU A 184 29.12 6.36 -32.62
CA LEU A 184 29.66 5.00 -32.75
C LEU A 184 30.97 4.98 -33.55
N VAL A 185 31.01 5.66 -34.70
CA VAL A 185 32.22 5.78 -35.53
C VAL A 185 33.34 6.51 -34.77
N LEU A 186 33.02 7.57 -34.02
CA LEU A 186 34.00 8.31 -33.22
C LEU A 186 34.62 7.44 -32.13
N VAL A 187 33.81 6.67 -31.40
CA VAL A 187 34.29 5.73 -30.37
C VAL A 187 35.23 4.69 -31.01
N LEU A 188 34.88 4.17 -32.18
CA LEU A 188 35.72 3.23 -32.91
C LEU A 188 37.04 3.87 -33.37
N LEU A 189 37.00 5.10 -33.91
CA LEU A 189 38.20 5.84 -34.33
C LEU A 189 39.11 6.18 -33.14
N LEU A 190 38.54 6.57 -32.00
CA LEU A 190 39.29 6.81 -30.77
C LEU A 190 39.95 5.52 -30.26
N TRP A 191 39.25 4.39 -30.34
CA TRP A 191 39.81 3.09 -30.02
C TRP A 191 40.98 2.72 -30.94
N LEU A 192 40.81 2.91 -32.25
CA LEU A 192 41.86 2.65 -33.24
C LEU A 192 43.06 3.59 -33.07
N LEU A 193 42.81 4.87 -32.75
CA LEU A 193 43.86 5.84 -32.42
C LEU A 193 44.62 5.42 -31.17
N LEU A 194 43.91 5.00 -30.11
CA LEU A 194 44.52 4.49 -28.89
C LEU A 194 45.35 3.23 -29.16
N ALA A 195 44.79 2.28 -29.92
CA ALA A 195 45.50 1.07 -30.33
C ALA A 195 46.73 1.40 -31.18
N TRP A 196 46.64 2.36 -32.11
CA TRP A 196 47.75 2.82 -32.93
C TRP A 196 48.84 3.52 -32.09
N LEU A 197 48.47 4.41 -31.17
CA LEU A 197 49.39 5.05 -30.22
C LEU A 197 50.10 4.03 -29.33
N LEU A 198 49.40 2.94 -28.95
CA LEU A 198 49.98 1.84 -28.18
C LEU A 198 50.89 0.93 -29.02
N LEU A 199 50.66 0.82 -30.33
CA LEU A 199 51.37 -0.09 -31.25
C LEU A 199 52.45 0.59 -32.12
N LEU A 200 52.60 1.91 -32.03
CA LEU A 200 53.64 2.66 -32.73
C LEU A 200 55.02 2.22 -32.23
N GLY A 201 55.77 1.55 -33.11
CA GLY A 201 57.21 1.43 -32.97
C GLY A 201 57.84 2.82 -33.05
N TRP A 202 58.54 3.22 -32.00
CA TRP A 202 59.34 4.45 -32.03
C TRP A 202 60.46 4.27 -33.04
N GLU A 203 60.47 5.09 -34.10
CA GLU A 203 61.55 5.11 -35.08
C GLU A 203 62.89 5.33 -34.34
N GLY A 204 63.80 4.35 -34.47
CA GLY A 204 65.11 4.34 -33.79
C GLY A 204 65.27 3.35 -32.62
N SER A 205 64.22 2.62 -32.21
CA SER A 205 64.30 1.63 -31.13
C SER A 205 64.33 0.17 -31.65
N PRO A 206 65.08 -0.77 -31.02
CA PRO A 206 65.07 -2.18 -31.40
C PRO A 206 63.66 -2.79 -31.34
N PRO A 207 63.26 -3.69 -32.26
CA PRO A 207 61.89 -4.21 -32.35
C PRO A 207 61.37 -4.86 -31.06
N TRP A 208 62.25 -5.40 -30.22
CA TRP A 208 61.90 -5.99 -28.93
C TRP A 208 61.65 -4.93 -27.84
N VAL A 209 62.32 -3.77 -27.89
CA VAL A 209 62.13 -2.64 -26.97
C VAL A 209 60.80 -1.96 -27.25
N ALA A 210 60.51 -1.65 -28.52
CA ALA A 210 59.23 -1.08 -28.93
C ALA A 210 58.05 -1.98 -28.49
N ARG A 211 58.15 -3.29 -28.73
CA ARG A 211 57.14 -4.26 -28.30
C ARG A 211 57.01 -4.36 -26.78
N ALA A 212 58.12 -4.39 -26.04
CA ALA A 212 58.10 -4.45 -24.58
C ALA A 212 57.48 -3.19 -23.95
N VAL A 213 57.80 -2.00 -24.49
CA VAL A 213 57.20 -0.73 -24.04
C VAL A 213 55.72 -0.69 -24.41
N SER A 214 55.32 -1.07 -25.62
CA SER A 214 53.90 -1.20 -26.02
C SER A 214 53.11 -2.14 -25.12
N TYR A 215 53.67 -3.30 -24.74
CA TYR A 215 53.03 -4.22 -23.80
C TYR A 215 52.96 -3.66 -22.38
N ALA A 216 54.01 -2.98 -21.90
CA ALA A 216 54.01 -2.32 -20.60
C ALA A 216 53.01 -1.15 -20.54
N LEU A 217 52.84 -0.39 -21.64
CA LEU A 217 51.90 0.71 -21.77
C LEU A 217 50.46 0.19 -21.91
N MET A 218 50.24 -0.91 -22.64
CA MET A 218 48.94 -1.59 -22.72
C MET A 218 48.51 -2.14 -21.35
N ILE A 219 49.43 -2.79 -20.62
CA ILE A 219 49.20 -3.26 -19.25
C ILE A 219 48.96 -2.06 -18.33
N GLY A 220 49.77 -1.01 -18.43
CA GLY A 220 49.64 0.21 -17.63
C GLY A 220 48.35 0.98 -17.87
N VAL A 221 47.89 1.11 -19.13
CA VAL A 221 46.61 1.74 -19.49
C VAL A 221 45.44 0.87 -19.04
N THR A 222 45.53 -0.45 -19.17
CA THR A 222 44.47 -1.37 -18.72
C THR A 222 44.38 -1.38 -17.20
N CYS A 223 45.50 -1.50 -16.49
CA CYS A 223 45.58 -1.36 -15.05
C CYS A 223 45.16 0.03 -14.57
N GLY A 224 45.51 1.09 -15.30
CA GLY A 224 45.09 2.46 -15.02
C GLY A 224 43.59 2.69 -15.24
N ALA A 225 43.01 2.10 -16.28
CA ALA A 225 41.58 2.13 -16.55
C ALA A 225 40.80 1.36 -15.48
N LEU A 226 41.31 0.19 -15.05
CA LEU A 226 40.74 -0.58 -13.95
C LEU A 226 40.91 0.13 -12.60
N PHE A 227 42.07 0.76 -12.37
CA PHE A 227 42.34 1.54 -11.15
C PHE A 227 41.47 2.79 -11.07
N THR A 228 41.30 3.52 -12.17
CA THR A 228 40.40 4.68 -12.23
C THR A 228 38.94 4.26 -12.10
N TRP A 229 38.54 3.13 -12.68
CA TRP A 229 37.22 2.54 -12.50
C TRP A 229 36.94 2.20 -11.02
N GLU A 230 37.89 1.55 -10.35
CA GLU A 230 37.80 1.24 -8.91
C GLU A 230 37.87 2.49 -8.03
N LEU A 231 38.68 3.51 -8.38
CA LEU A 231 38.72 4.79 -7.69
C LEU A 231 37.37 5.54 -7.81
N LEU A 232 36.72 5.43 -8.97
CA LEU A 232 35.39 6.00 -9.19
C LEU A 232 34.33 5.27 -8.37
N LEU A 233 34.39 3.93 -8.29
CA LEU A 233 33.51 3.13 -7.43
C LEU A 233 33.74 3.45 -5.95
N PHE A 234 34.99 3.56 -5.50
CA PHE A 234 35.33 3.94 -4.13
C PHE A 234 34.85 5.36 -3.78
N ARG A 235 35.03 6.33 -4.68
CA ARG A 235 34.48 7.70 -4.52
C ARG A 235 32.95 7.71 -4.51
N GLN A 236 32.32 6.80 -5.24
CA GLN A 236 30.87 6.66 -5.26
C GLN A 236 30.36 6.07 -3.94
N ASP A 237 31.00 5.04 -3.41
CA ASP A 237 30.68 4.44 -2.10
C ASP A 237 30.86 5.44 -0.95
N ASN A 238 31.93 6.23 -0.96
CA ASN A 238 32.12 7.27 0.06
C ASN A 238 31.07 8.38 0.00
N ARG A 239 30.59 8.74 -1.20
CA ARG A 239 29.48 9.70 -1.34
C ARG A 239 28.15 9.12 -0.85
N VAL A 240 27.90 7.83 -1.07
CA VAL A 240 26.70 7.13 -0.55
C VAL A 240 26.73 7.06 0.98
N ARG A 241 27.91 6.84 1.58
CA ARG A 241 28.08 6.82 3.05
C ARG A 241 27.90 8.21 3.68
N LEU A 242 28.46 9.26 3.07
CA LEU A 242 28.32 10.64 3.55
C LEU A 242 26.88 11.17 3.48
N ASN A 243 26.11 10.77 2.47
CA ASN A 243 24.71 11.18 2.31
C ASN A 243 23.73 10.42 3.23
N ARG A 244 24.17 9.38 3.95
CA ARG A 244 23.33 8.60 4.87
C ARG A 244 23.33 9.09 6.33
N GLY A 245 23.89 10.27 6.60
CA GLY A 245 23.64 11.01 7.85
C GLY A 245 23.78 10.20 9.15
N ARG A 246 24.89 9.49 9.36
CA ARG A 246 25.23 8.95 10.68
C ARG A 246 26.27 9.85 11.35
N PRO A 247 25.99 10.44 12.53
CA PRO A 247 27.02 11.10 13.33
C PRO A 247 27.84 10.07 14.11
N GLY A 248 29.16 10.25 14.12
CA GLY A 248 30.06 9.80 15.19
C GLY A 248 30.32 8.30 15.34
N ALA A 249 31.38 7.80 14.70
CA ALA A 249 32.23 6.77 15.28
C ALA A 249 33.67 6.97 14.77
N ASN A 250 34.63 6.95 15.69
CA ASN A 250 36.05 7.21 15.48
C ASN A 250 36.62 6.52 14.21
N PRO A 251 37.49 7.19 13.44
CA PRO A 251 38.25 6.54 12.40
C PRO A 251 39.43 5.81 13.06
N ASP A 252 39.17 4.65 13.66
CA ASP A 252 40.24 3.80 14.17
C ASP A 252 41.03 3.21 12.99
N GLU A 253 42.36 3.37 13.07
CA GLU A 253 43.39 3.03 12.08
C GLU A 253 43.32 1.59 11.54
N GLU A 254 42.57 0.69 12.17
CA GLU A 254 42.40 -0.71 11.76
C GLU A 254 41.58 -0.91 10.47
N VAL A 255 40.66 0.00 10.13
CA VAL A 255 39.84 -0.14 8.90
C VAL A 255 40.65 0.24 7.65
N GLN A 256 41.51 1.24 7.77
CA GLN A 256 42.37 1.70 6.68
C GLN A 256 43.46 0.66 6.34
N GLU A 257 43.92 -0.10 7.35
CA GLU A 257 44.90 -1.17 7.18
C GLU A 257 44.30 -2.48 6.62
N ARG A 258 42.99 -2.73 6.82
CA ARG A 258 42.27 -3.87 6.21
C ARG A 258 41.85 -3.60 4.76
N GLU A 259 41.58 -2.36 4.38
CA GLU A 259 41.25 -1.97 3.00
C GLU A 259 42.49 -1.92 2.09
N GLY A 260 43.65 -1.47 2.61
CA GLY A 260 44.93 -1.51 1.89
C GLY A 260 45.38 -2.94 1.52
N ARG A 261 45.08 -3.93 2.37
CA ARG A 261 45.41 -5.35 2.09
C ARG A 261 44.55 -5.96 0.98
N ARG A 262 43.28 -5.55 0.83
CA ARG A 262 42.41 -6.02 -0.28
C ARG A 262 42.87 -5.50 -1.64
N PHE A 263 43.34 -4.26 -1.70
CA PHE A 263 43.93 -3.67 -2.91
C PHE A 263 45.13 -4.47 -3.43
N GLY A 264 46.00 -4.94 -2.52
CA GLY A 264 47.15 -5.79 -2.87
C GLY A 264 46.79 -7.16 -3.45
N TYR A 265 45.72 -7.80 -2.95
CA TYR A 265 45.28 -9.10 -3.48
C TYR A 265 44.72 -9.03 -4.90
N TYR A 266 43.99 -7.96 -5.25
CA TYR A 266 43.45 -7.78 -6.60
C TYR A 266 44.53 -7.45 -7.63
N LEU A 267 45.53 -6.66 -7.25
CA LEU A 267 46.70 -6.38 -8.10
C LEU A 267 47.47 -7.66 -8.42
N ASN A 268 47.70 -8.51 -7.40
CA ASN A 268 48.43 -9.77 -7.56
C ASN A 268 47.67 -10.78 -8.43
N ALA A 269 46.35 -10.86 -8.32
CA ALA A 269 45.52 -11.75 -9.13
C ALA A 269 45.50 -11.33 -10.62
N SER A 270 45.49 -10.03 -10.92
CA SER A 270 45.56 -9.52 -12.30
C SER A 270 46.92 -9.76 -12.95
N VAL A 271 48.01 -9.61 -12.21
CA VAL A 271 49.38 -9.90 -12.70
C VAL A 271 49.56 -11.39 -12.98
N LEU A 272 49.04 -12.27 -12.11
CA LEU A 272 49.12 -13.71 -12.29
C LEU A 272 48.36 -14.16 -13.55
N ALA A 273 47.13 -13.66 -13.77
CA ALA A 273 46.32 -14.02 -14.92
C ALA A 273 46.95 -13.60 -16.27
N VAL A 274 47.62 -12.45 -16.31
CA VAL A 274 48.35 -11.98 -17.50
C VAL A 274 49.60 -12.82 -17.74
N GLY A 275 50.33 -13.19 -16.68
CA GLY A 275 51.50 -14.07 -16.76
C GLY A 275 51.17 -15.47 -17.31
N THR A 276 50.04 -16.06 -16.90
CA THR A 276 49.62 -17.39 -17.38
C THR A 276 49.22 -17.37 -18.86
N VAL A 277 48.61 -16.28 -19.33
CA VAL A 277 48.22 -16.11 -20.74
C VAL A 277 49.45 -15.95 -21.64
N LEU A 278 50.46 -15.20 -21.17
CA LEU A 278 51.73 -15.05 -21.89
C LEU A 278 52.54 -16.34 -21.93
N PHE A 279 52.55 -17.12 -20.83
CA PHE A 279 53.21 -18.42 -20.77
C PHE A 279 52.56 -19.46 -21.70
N PHE A 280 51.22 -19.49 -21.76
CA PHE A 280 50.48 -20.41 -22.65
C PHE A 280 50.66 -20.04 -24.13
N TRP A 281 50.71 -18.74 -24.45
CA TRP A 281 51.03 -18.24 -25.79
C TRP A 281 52.45 -18.62 -26.22
N GLN A 282 53.42 -18.49 -25.31
CA GLN A 282 54.83 -18.81 -25.58
C GLN A 282 55.08 -20.31 -25.73
N TRP A 283 54.34 -21.15 -24.99
CA TRP A 283 54.39 -22.62 -25.14
C TRP A 283 53.81 -23.09 -26.50
N LEU A 284 52.71 -22.48 -26.95
CA LEU A 284 52.05 -22.83 -28.21
C LEU A 284 52.87 -22.44 -29.45
N VAL A 285 53.74 -21.44 -29.33
CA VAL A 285 54.57 -20.92 -30.43
C VAL A 285 55.95 -21.59 -30.50
N HIS A 286 56.42 -22.27 -29.44
CA HIS A 286 57.78 -22.86 -29.40
C HIS A 286 57.84 -24.39 -29.33
N ALA A 287 56.71 -25.11 -29.26
CA ALA A 287 56.77 -26.56 -28.98
C ALA A 287 57.10 -27.48 -30.18
N HIS A 288 56.62 -27.30 -31.43
CA HIS A 288 57.03 -28.19 -32.54
C HIS A 288 56.84 -27.58 -33.95
N PRO A 289 57.91 -27.46 -34.78
CA PRO A 289 57.84 -26.87 -36.12
C PRO A 289 57.34 -27.81 -37.26
N ALA A 290 57.18 -29.12 -37.02
CA ALA A 290 56.90 -30.10 -38.09
C ALA A 290 55.42 -30.40 -38.38
N ASN A 291 54.48 -30.01 -37.51
CA ASN A 291 53.05 -30.31 -37.70
C ASN A 291 52.26 -29.25 -38.48
N ALA A 292 52.88 -28.11 -38.81
CA ALA A 292 52.25 -27.07 -39.62
C ALA A 292 52.16 -27.44 -41.12
N GLN A 293 53.06 -28.31 -41.61
CA GLN A 293 53.10 -28.70 -43.03
C GLN A 293 52.17 -29.87 -43.38
N ALA A 294 51.92 -30.82 -42.47
CA ALA A 294 51.04 -31.97 -42.71
C ALA A 294 49.54 -31.61 -42.65
N PHE A 295 49.18 -30.50 -41.98
CA PHE A 295 47.79 -30.07 -41.87
C PHE A 295 47.28 -29.39 -43.16
N HIS A 296 48.18 -28.81 -43.97
CA HIS A 296 47.83 -28.10 -45.20
C HIS A 296 47.55 -28.99 -46.42
N SER A 297 48.11 -30.19 -46.50
CA SER A 297 48.01 -31.03 -47.71
C SER A 297 46.75 -31.89 -47.80
N VAL A 298 45.90 -31.93 -46.77
CA VAL A 298 44.64 -32.69 -46.75
C VAL A 298 43.46 -31.91 -47.36
N TRP A 299 43.53 -30.58 -47.37
CA TRP A 299 42.40 -29.71 -47.72
C TRP A 299 42.52 -29.05 -49.11
N TRP A 300 43.62 -29.27 -49.84
CA TRP A 300 43.85 -28.64 -51.14
C TRP A 300 44.60 -29.57 -52.12
N PRO A 301 43.94 -30.15 -53.14
CA PRO A 301 44.65 -30.88 -54.20
C PRO A 301 45.38 -29.89 -55.11
N VAL A 302 46.65 -30.16 -55.35
CA VAL A 302 47.53 -29.35 -56.21
C VAL A 302 47.11 -29.49 -57.67
N THR A 303 46.74 -28.39 -58.32
CA THR A 303 46.73 -28.27 -59.78
C THR A 303 47.56 -27.05 -60.19
N GLU A 304 48.33 -27.20 -61.27
CA GLU A 304 49.45 -26.33 -61.66
C GLU A 304 49.08 -24.90 -62.09
N ASP A 305 47.79 -24.58 -62.29
CA ASP A 305 47.37 -23.25 -62.77
C ASP A 305 46.38 -22.56 -61.83
N ALA A 306 46.88 -21.98 -60.73
CA ALA A 306 46.05 -21.21 -59.82
C ALA A 306 46.62 -19.82 -59.46
N PRO A 307 45.79 -18.76 -59.36
CA PRO A 307 46.28 -17.40 -59.20
C PRO A 307 46.86 -17.10 -57.80
N PRO A 308 47.76 -16.09 -57.67
CA PRO A 308 48.69 -15.91 -56.54
C PRO A 308 48.07 -15.58 -55.17
N TRP A 309 46.74 -15.51 -55.06
CA TRP A 309 46.04 -15.24 -53.80
C TRP A 309 45.72 -16.52 -53.01
N ARG A 310 45.87 -17.71 -53.62
CA ARG A 310 45.61 -19.01 -52.97
C ARG A 310 46.58 -19.36 -51.84
N GLU A 311 47.78 -18.79 -51.79
CA GLU A 311 48.80 -19.10 -50.76
C GLU A 311 48.64 -18.33 -49.43
N ARG A 312 47.56 -17.56 -49.23
CA ARG A 312 47.40 -16.69 -48.02
C ARG A 312 46.22 -17.03 -47.11
N LEU A 313 45.56 -18.18 -47.29
CA LEU A 313 44.34 -18.55 -46.56
C LEU A 313 44.55 -19.74 -45.60
N HIS A 314 45.52 -19.61 -44.71
CA HIS A 314 45.80 -20.59 -43.64
C HIS A 314 45.26 -20.17 -42.26
N VAL A 315 44.32 -19.23 -42.17
CA VAL A 315 43.91 -18.62 -40.89
C VAL A 315 42.74 -19.32 -40.18
N PHE A 316 42.11 -20.35 -40.77
CA PHE A 316 40.91 -20.97 -40.17
C PHE A 316 40.94 -22.50 -39.96
N ASP A 317 42.13 -23.10 -39.88
CA ASP A 317 42.29 -24.48 -39.41
C ASP A 317 41.85 -24.80 -37.95
N PRO A 318 41.55 -23.87 -37.01
CA PRO A 318 41.12 -24.25 -35.67
C PRO A 318 39.59 -24.43 -35.50
N ALA A 319 38.79 -24.46 -36.56
CA ALA A 319 37.32 -24.62 -36.43
C ALA A 319 36.92 -25.95 -35.75
N ILE A 320 37.69 -27.02 -35.94
CA ILE A 320 37.46 -28.34 -35.30
C ILE A 320 37.89 -28.33 -33.82
N ALA A 321 38.90 -27.54 -33.45
CA ALA A 321 39.38 -27.40 -32.06
C ALA A 321 38.35 -26.71 -31.15
N TRP A 322 37.58 -25.75 -31.69
CA TRP A 322 36.50 -25.08 -30.95
C TRP A 322 35.25 -25.97 -30.76
N VAL A 323 34.96 -26.86 -31.72
CA VAL A 323 33.90 -27.88 -31.58
C VAL A 323 34.30 -28.97 -30.57
N GLY A 324 35.57 -29.41 -30.58
CA GLY A 324 36.12 -30.34 -29.58
C GLY A 324 36.15 -29.76 -28.16
N ALA A 325 36.51 -28.48 -28.01
CA ALA A 325 36.48 -27.76 -26.73
C ALA A 325 35.05 -27.58 -26.19
N ALA A 326 34.07 -27.33 -27.07
CA ALA A 326 32.65 -27.28 -26.68
C ALA A 326 32.14 -28.64 -26.17
N GLY A 327 32.55 -29.75 -26.81
CA GLY A 327 32.22 -31.11 -26.36
C GLY A 327 32.83 -31.46 -24.99
N ALA A 328 34.09 -31.10 -24.75
CA ALA A 328 34.79 -31.33 -23.48
C ALA A 328 34.20 -30.52 -22.31
N LEU A 329 33.80 -29.26 -22.57
CA LEU A 329 33.16 -28.39 -21.57
C LEU A 329 31.73 -28.86 -21.19
N VAL A 330 31.02 -29.52 -22.11
CA VAL A 330 29.72 -30.17 -21.84
C VAL A 330 29.88 -31.43 -20.99
N LEU A 331 30.92 -32.24 -21.26
CA LEU A 331 31.28 -33.41 -20.44
C LEU A 331 31.68 -33.03 -19.00
N LEU A 332 32.45 -31.95 -18.84
CA LEU A 332 32.86 -31.41 -17.52
C LEU A 332 31.66 -30.85 -16.72
N ARG A 333 30.69 -30.23 -17.41
CA ARG A 333 29.41 -29.77 -16.83
C ARG A 333 28.54 -30.94 -16.36
N TRP A 334 28.55 -32.06 -17.09
CA TRP A 334 27.78 -33.24 -16.76
C TRP A 334 28.37 -33.98 -15.55
N LEU A 335 29.69 -34.16 -15.50
CA LEU A 335 30.42 -34.77 -14.37
C LEU A 335 30.32 -33.96 -13.06
N SER A 336 30.44 -32.62 -13.13
CA SER A 336 30.33 -31.73 -11.95
C SER A 336 28.93 -31.67 -11.33
N SER A 337 27.89 -31.98 -12.11
CA SER A 337 26.50 -32.04 -11.63
C SER A 337 26.19 -33.29 -10.79
N ARG A 338 26.98 -34.36 -10.96
CA ARG A 338 26.69 -35.69 -10.40
C ARG A 338 27.34 -35.96 -9.04
N PHE A 339 28.36 -35.20 -8.64
CA PHE A 339 29.18 -35.47 -7.44
C PHE A 339 29.19 -34.37 -6.35
N ALA A 340 28.44 -33.28 -6.47
CA ALA A 340 28.47 -32.17 -5.50
C ALA A 340 27.43 -32.31 -4.37
N THR A 341 27.90 -32.49 -3.12
CA THR A 341 27.10 -32.63 -1.88
C THR A 341 26.57 -31.28 -1.35
N ALA A 342 25.64 -31.37 -0.37
CA ALA A 342 24.71 -30.31 0.04
C ALA A 342 25.30 -28.94 0.48
N TRP A 343 26.58 -28.86 0.87
CA TRP A 343 27.24 -27.57 1.18
C TRP A 343 27.58 -26.73 -0.07
N MET A 344 27.82 -27.38 -1.21
CA MET A 344 28.07 -26.71 -2.50
C MET A 344 26.80 -26.14 -3.16
N GLN A 345 25.61 -26.37 -2.59
CA GLN A 345 24.34 -26.10 -3.29
C GLN A 345 23.80 -24.67 -3.19
N ARG A 346 24.33 -23.77 -2.36
CA ARG A 346 23.65 -22.47 -2.08
C ARG A 346 24.27 -21.20 -2.67
N THR A 347 25.53 -21.17 -3.11
CA THR A 347 26.13 -19.91 -3.62
C THR A 347 26.91 -20.02 -4.94
N GLU A 348 27.38 -21.20 -5.35
CA GLU A 348 28.25 -21.30 -6.55
C GLU A 348 27.57 -21.75 -7.85
N ARG A 349 26.35 -22.31 -7.81
CA ARG A 349 25.61 -22.72 -9.03
C ARG A 349 25.30 -21.54 -9.97
N ALA A 350 25.12 -20.34 -9.43
CA ALA A 350 24.80 -19.17 -10.24
C ALA A 350 26.04 -18.62 -10.97
N ALA A 351 27.23 -18.66 -10.36
CA ALA A 351 28.46 -18.14 -10.98
C ALA A 351 29.03 -19.14 -12.00
N MET A 352 29.10 -20.44 -11.66
CA MET A 352 29.67 -21.46 -12.54
C MET A 352 28.79 -21.74 -13.78
N SER A 353 27.45 -21.69 -13.65
CA SER A 353 26.53 -21.77 -14.81
C SER A 353 26.59 -20.53 -15.71
N ARG A 354 26.88 -19.33 -15.17
CA ARG A 354 27.08 -18.10 -15.94
C ARG A 354 28.40 -18.13 -16.73
N VAL A 355 29.47 -18.68 -16.17
CA VAL A 355 30.77 -18.80 -16.84
C VAL A 355 30.74 -19.86 -17.95
N ILE A 356 30.18 -21.04 -17.69
CA ILE A 356 30.03 -22.10 -18.70
C ILE A 356 29.06 -21.67 -19.83
N SER A 357 27.98 -20.95 -19.52
CA SER A 357 27.07 -20.43 -20.55
C SER A 357 27.72 -19.31 -21.39
N ARG A 358 28.63 -18.52 -20.83
CA ARG A 358 29.38 -17.49 -21.59
C ARG A 358 30.44 -18.10 -22.51
N LEU A 359 31.06 -19.21 -22.12
CA LEU A 359 32.00 -19.95 -22.96
C LEU A 359 31.30 -20.74 -24.08
N LEU A 360 30.10 -21.29 -23.83
CA LEU A 360 29.23 -21.87 -24.87
C LEU A 360 28.72 -20.80 -25.86
N LEU A 361 28.43 -19.59 -25.38
CA LEU A 361 27.97 -18.46 -26.21
C LEU A 361 29.12 -17.90 -27.06
N LEU A 362 30.35 -17.93 -26.55
CA LEU A 362 31.56 -17.59 -27.30
C LEU A 362 31.89 -18.65 -28.37
N ALA A 363 31.75 -19.94 -28.06
CA ALA A 363 31.88 -21.02 -29.04
C ALA A 363 30.78 -20.94 -30.13
N SER A 364 29.54 -20.61 -29.75
CA SER A 364 28.43 -20.40 -30.69
C SER A 364 28.62 -19.14 -31.55
N PHE A 365 29.20 -18.08 -30.99
CA PHE A 365 29.56 -16.85 -31.69
C PHE A 365 30.60 -17.11 -32.81
N TRP A 366 31.61 -17.96 -32.55
CA TRP A 366 32.60 -18.33 -33.57
C TRP A 366 32.02 -19.27 -34.65
N SER A 367 31.11 -20.18 -34.30
CA SER A 367 30.39 -21.00 -35.30
C SER A 367 29.47 -20.17 -36.20
N VAL A 368 28.83 -19.14 -35.66
CA VAL A 368 28.00 -18.18 -36.43
C VAL A 368 28.87 -17.32 -37.34
N LEU A 369 30.06 -16.90 -36.88
CA LEU A 369 31.03 -16.16 -37.68
C LEU A 369 31.57 -16.98 -38.86
N SER A 370 31.78 -18.29 -38.68
CA SER A 370 32.13 -19.23 -39.77
C SER A 370 30.99 -19.42 -40.79
N CYS A 371 29.73 -19.43 -40.35
CA CYS A 371 28.57 -19.45 -41.26
C CYS A 371 28.40 -18.13 -42.03
N PHE A 372 28.70 -16.98 -41.41
CA PHE A 372 28.74 -15.68 -42.09
C PHE A 372 29.86 -15.59 -43.14
N TRP A 373 30.97 -16.30 -42.93
CA TRP A 373 32.06 -16.40 -43.91
C TRP A 373 31.69 -17.26 -45.12
N LEU A 374 31.02 -18.40 -44.92
CA LEU A 374 30.46 -19.22 -46.00
C LEU A 374 29.40 -18.47 -46.83
N ALA A 375 28.59 -17.62 -46.18
CA ALA A 375 27.68 -16.70 -46.86
C ALA A 375 28.44 -15.58 -47.61
N GLY A 376 29.52 -15.04 -47.03
CA GLY A 376 30.39 -14.04 -47.68
C GLY A 376 31.09 -14.58 -48.94
N MET A 377 31.52 -15.84 -48.93
CA MET A 377 32.08 -16.52 -50.11
C MET A 377 31.04 -16.72 -51.22
N PHE A 378 29.79 -17.01 -50.87
CA PHE A 378 28.65 -17.08 -51.81
C PHE A 378 28.34 -15.71 -52.46
N PHE A 379 28.55 -14.62 -51.72
CA PHE A 379 28.40 -13.24 -52.24
C PHE A 379 29.59 -12.77 -53.10
N LEU A 380 30.81 -13.24 -52.83
CA LEU A 380 32.03 -12.86 -53.57
C LEU A 380 32.13 -13.49 -54.97
N THR A 381 31.35 -14.53 -55.27
CA THR A 381 31.29 -15.17 -56.61
C THR A 381 30.27 -14.55 -57.55
N SER A 382 29.51 -13.53 -57.12
CA SER A 382 28.41 -12.93 -57.90
C SER A 382 28.73 -11.49 -58.33
N ASN A 383 28.61 -11.21 -59.63
CA ASN A 383 29.13 -10.01 -60.33
C ASN A 383 28.67 -8.64 -59.76
N LEU A 384 29.64 -7.72 -59.63
CA LEU A 384 29.65 -6.48 -58.84
C LEU A 384 28.93 -5.23 -59.44
N MET A 385 28.17 -5.34 -60.54
CA MET A 385 27.51 -4.17 -61.16
C MET A 385 26.08 -3.88 -60.66
N GLU A 386 25.43 -4.81 -59.95
CA GLU A 386 24.11 -4.56 -59.34
C GLU A 386 24.19 -3.93 -57.93
N ILE A 387 25.36 -3.84 -57.31
CA ILE A 387 25.50 -3.36 -55.92
C ILE A 387 25.42 -1.82 -55.81
N TYR A 388 25.55 -1.10 -56.93
CA TYR A 388 25.32 0.35 -56.95
C TYR A 388 23.84 0.71 -56.76
N SER A 389 22.90 -0.12 -57.21
CA SER A 389 21.47 0.01 -56.90
C SER A 389 21.13 -0.58 -55.52
N LEU A 390 21.91 -1.55 -55.04
CA LEU A 390 21.72 -2.19 -53.74
C LEU A 390 22.19 -1.36 -52.53
N LEU A 391 23.04 -0.35 -52.73
CA LEU A 391 23.36 0.62 -51.68
C LEU A 391 22.22 1.64 -51.45
N GLN A 392 21.42 1.94 -52.49
CA GLN A 392 20.17 2.66 -52.33
C GLN A 392 19.08 1.79 -51.68
N THR A 393 18.95 0.53 -52.09
CA THR A 393 17.99 -0.38 -51.44
C THR A 393 18.47 -0.92 -50.10
N GLY A 394 19.76 -0.90 -49.76
CA GLY A 394 20.30 -1.39 -48.49
C GLY A 394 20.02 -0.45 -47.33
N VAL A 395 20.15 0.86 -47.54
CA VAL A 395 19.72 1.86 -46.55
C VAL A 395 18.20 1.87 -46.44
N VAL A 396 17.47 1.81 -47.56
CA VAL A 396 16.00 1.72 -47.55
C VAL A 396 15.49 0.41 -46.96
N ALA A 397 16.15 -0.72 -47.20
CA ALA A 397 15.83 -2.04 -46.64
C ALA A 397 16.22 -2.12 -45.17
N THR A 398 17.33 -1.49 -44.77
CA THR A 398 17.68 -1.38 -43.35
C THR A 398 16.65 -0.50 -42.64
N VAL A 399 16.26 0.64 -43.21
CA VAL A 399 15.18 1.49 -42.70
C VAL A 399 13.82 0.76 -42.71
N MET A 400 13.49 -0.01 -43.73
CA MET A 400 12.22 -0.75 -43.85
C MET A 400 12.18 -1.99 -42.95
N VAL A 401 13.28 -2.72 -42.80
CA VAL A 401 13.42 -3.85 -41.87
C VAL A 401 13.43 -3.33 -40.43
N LEU A 402 14.10 -2.21 -40.15
CA LEU A 402 14.04 -1.55 -38.86
C LEU A 402 12.64 -0.99 -38.59
N SER A 403 11.97 -0.41 -39.58
CA SER A 403 10.59 0.10 -39.48
C SER A 403 9.55 -1.03 -39.35
N ALA A 404 9.75 -2.17 -40.00
CA ALA A 404 8.87 -3.34 -39.91
C ALA A 404 9.11 -4.12 -38.60
N ALA A 405 10.36 -4.28 -38.19
CA ALA A 405 10.72 -4.81 -36.88
C ALA A 405 10.21 -3.89 -35.76
N PHE A 406 10.20 -2.57 -36.01
CA PHE A 406 9.64 -1.56 -35.13
C PHE A 406 8.10 -1.55 -35.11
N ALA A 407 7.41 -1.69 -36.25
CA ALA A 407 5.95 -1.85 -36.30
C ALA A 407 5.50 -3.11 -35.53
N ARG A 408 6.30 -4.18 -35.58
CA ARG A 408 6.13 -5.36 -34.72
C ARG A 408 6.45 -5.10 -33.25
N LEU A 409 7.48 -4.31 -32.93
CA LEU A 409 7.79 -3.87 -31.57
C LEU A 409 6.65 -3.01 -30.98
N GLN A 410 6.08 -2.09 -31.78
CA GLN A 410 4.95 -1.23 -31.45
C GLN A 410 3.68 -2.05 -31.14
N GLN A 411 3.39 -3.07 -31.94
CA GLN A 411 2.30 -4.03 -31.66
C GLN A 411 2.53 -4.84 -30.36
N LEU A 412 3.79 -5.09 -29.99
CA LEU A 412 4.15 -5.76 -28.74
C LEU A 412 4.05 -4.83 -27.52
N PHE A 413 4.32 -3.53 -27.67
CA PHE A 413 4.18 -2.53 -26.59
C PHE A 413 2.73 -2.08 -26.35
N SER A 414 1.90 -2.07 -27.39
CA SER A 414 0.47 -1.70 -27.30
C SER A 414 -0.42 -2.81 -26.72
N ARG A 415 0.12 -4.03 -26.60
CA ARG A 415 -0.48 -5.10 -25.79
C ARG A 415 0.19 -5.08 -24.42
N ARG A 416 -0.44 -4.45 -23.41
CA ARG A 416 -0.16 -4.81 -22.00
C ARG A 416 -0.58 -6.27 -21.85
N ALA A 417 0.35 -7.19 -22.09
CA ALA A 417 0.11 -8.60 -21.83
C ALA A 417 0.01 -8.76 -20.31
N THR A 418 -1.21 -8.92 -19.81
CA THR A 418 -1.44 -9.44 -18.47
C THR A 418 -0.65 -10.74 -18.37
N ARG A 419 0.20 -10.84 -17.34
CA ARG A 419 1.06 -12.02 -17.17
C ARG A 419 0.12 -13.20 -16.95
N PRO A 420 0.12 -14.23 -17.81
CA PRO A 420 -0.67 -15.41 -17.54
C PRO A 420 -0.18 -16.03 -16.23
N VAL A 421 -1.13 -16.48 -15.40
CA VAL A 421 -0.89 -17.08 -14.07
C VAL A 421 0.08 -18.28 -14.14
N SER A 422 0.23 -18.90 -15.33
CA SER A 422 1.33 -19.82 -15.64
C SER A 422 2.05 -19.42 -16.95
N PRO A 423 3.32 -18.98 -16.89
CA PRO A 423 4.03 -18.56 -18.09
C PRO A 423 4.50 -19.77 -18.90
N THR A 424 3.83 -20.02 -20.04
CA THR A 424 4.26 -20.97 -21.08
C THR A 424 5.63 -20.57 -21.65
N ALA A 425 6.45 -21.52 -22.12
CA ALA A 425 7.79 -21.22 -22.65
C ALA A 425 7.79 -20.16 -23.77
N SER A 426 6.74 -20.14 -24.61
CA SER A 426 6.53 -19.15 -25.67
C SER A 426 6.32 -17.73 -25.13
N SER A 427 5.62 -17.56 -24.00
CA SER A 427 5.41 -16.26 -23.34
C SER A 427 6.72 -15.69 -22.77
N ARG A 428 7.58 -16.56 -22.22
CA ARG A 428 8.92 -16.18 -21.72
C ARG A 428 9.85 -15.77 -22.87
N LEU A 429 9.79 -16.44 -24.01
CA LEU A 429 10.60 -16.07 -25.19
C LEU A 429 10.15 -14.72 -25.78
N ARG A 430 8.84 -14.47 -25.85
CA ARG A 430 8.28 -13.19 -26.32
C ARG A 430 8.75 -11.99 -25.50
N SER A 431 8.94 -12.13 -24.19
CA SER A 431 9.42 -11.03 -23.35
C SER A 431 10.89 -10.62 -23.60
N TYR A 432 11.73 -11.52 -24.12
CA TYR A 432 13.14 -11.22 -24.45
C TYR A 432 13.36 -10.82 -25.91
N LEU A 433 12.36 -11.04 -26.78
CA LEU A 433 12.45 -10.76 -28.21
C LEU A 433 12.84 -9.29 -28.52
N PRO A 434 12.29 -8.26 -27.84
CA PRO A 434 12.70 -6.88 -28.08
C PRO A 434 14.17 -6.63 -27.76
N GLN A 435 14.70 -7.27 -26.71
CA GLN A 435 16.10 -7.13 -26.31
C GLN A 435 17.02 -7.78 -27.34
N LEU A 436 16.71 -9.01 -27.76
CA LEU A 436 17.49 -9.73 -28.77
C LEU A 436 17.52 -8.98 -30.10
N LEU A 437 16.37 -8.45 -30.54
CA LEU A 437 16.29 -7.62 -31.73
C LEU A 437 17.14 -6.35 -31.58
N ALA A 438 17.04 -5.66 -30.44
CA ALA A 438 17.80 -4.44 -30.18
C ALA A 438 19.32 -4.69 -30.20
N TYR A 439 19.80 -5.74 -29.54
CA TYR A 439 21.22 -6.11 -29.58
C TYR A 439 21.68 -6.50 -30.99
N THR A 440 20.83 -7.18 -31.76
CA THR A 440 21.13 -7.55 -33.15
C THR A 440 21.28 -6.31 -34.03
N VAL A 441 20.34 -5.37 -33.94
CA VAL A 441 20.39 -4.10 -34.68
C VAL A 441 21.61 -3.26 -34.30
N LEU A 442 21.95 -3.21 -33.01
CA LEU A 442 23.12 -2.49 -32.54
C LEU A 442 24.42 -3.13 -33.05
N ALA A 443 24.51 -4.46 -33.04
CA ALA A 443 25.65 -5.20 -33.58
C ALA A 443 25.83 -4.98 -35.09
N LEU A 444 24.73 -5.01 -35.86
CA LEU A 444 24.75 -4.73 -37.30
C LEU A 444 25.16 -3.27 -37.59
N SER A 445 24.64 -2.31 -36.81
CA SER A 445 25.03 -0.89 -36.92
C SER A 445 26.52 -0.69 -36.64
N PHE A 446 27.05 -1.36 -35.61
CA PHE A 446 28.48 -1.31 -35.27
C PHE A 446 29.35 -1.97 -36.35
N LEU A 447 28.93 -3.12 -36.89
CA LEU A 447 29.61 -3.76 -38.02
C LEU A 447 29.63 -2.85 -39.26
N GLY A 448 28.53 -2.15 -39.54
CA GLY A 448 28.47 -1.14 -40.59
C GLY A 448 29.46 0.01 -40.36
N ALA A 449 29.59 0.50 -39.13
CA ALA A 449 30.59 1.50 -38.74
C ALA A 449 32.03 0.99 -38.94
N VAL A 450 32.32 -0.26 -38.57
CA VAL A 450 33.62 -0.90 -38.79
C VAL A 450 33.94 -0.98 -40.29
N MET A 451 33.01 -1.46 -41.10
CA MET A 451 33.18 -1.55 -42.56
C MET A 451 33.40 -0.18 -43.20
N LEU A 452 32.72 0.86 -42.72
CA LEU A 452 32.91 2.24 -43.16
C LEU A 452 34.33 2.75 -42.87
N VAL A 453 34.82 2.54 -41.65
CA VAL A 453 36.19 2.94 -41.26
C VAL A 453 37.24 2.17 -42.04
N LEU A 454 37.10 0.86 -42.22
CA LEU A 454 38.02 0.04 -43.02
C LEU A 454 38.06 0.50 -44.49
N ARG A 455 36.90 0.84 -45.06
CA ARG A 455 36.83 1.41 -46.42
C ARG A 455 37.49 2.79 -46.49
N ALA A 456 37.36 3.61 -45.44
CA ALA A 456 38.01 4.91 -45.33
C ALA A 456 39.54 4.81 -45.24
N MET A 457 40.04 3.81 -44.53
CA MET A 457 41.47 3.48 -44.49
C MET A 457 41.99 3.03 -45.85
N ASN A 458 41.26 2.14 -46.55
CA ASN A 458 41.70 1.58 -47.83
C ASN A 458 41.68 2.57 -49.00
N GLN A 459 40.83 3.61 -48.95
CA GLN A 459 40.69 4.59 -50.05
C GLN A 459 41.18 6.00 -49.68
N ALA A 460 42.06 6.11 -48.68
CA ALA A 460 42.73 7.36 -48.28
C ALA A 460 41.82 8.54 -47.90
N TRP A 461 40.53 8.32 -47.58
CA TRP A 461 39.60 9.36 -47.14
C TRP A 461 39.34 9.34 -45.61
N LEU A 462 40.14 8.58 -44.87
CA LEU A 462 40.08 8.54 -43.40
C LEU A 462 40.13 9.94 -42.73
N PRO A 463 41.00 10.89 -43.14
CA PRO A 463 41.01 12.23 -42.55
C PRO A 463 39.68 12.97 -42.76
N HIS A 464 39.04 12.79 -43.92
CA HIS A 464 37.74 13.38 -44.23
C HIS A 464 36.64 12.75 -43.36
N LEU A 465 36.67 11.42 -43.17
CA LEU A 465 35.72 10.73 -42.28
C LEU A 465 35.87 11.20 -40.82
N VAL A 466 37.12 11.28 -40.31
CA VAL A 466 37.43 11.78 -38.97
C VAL A 466 36.93 13.22 -38.80
N GLY A 467 37.29 14.11 -39.73
CA GLY A 467 36.84 15.50 -39.70
C GLY A 467 35.31 15.64 -39.75
N THR A 468 34.64 14.84 -40.58
CA THR A 468 33.18 14.84 -40.71
C THR A 468 32.51 14.36 -39.43
N VAL A 469 32.97 13.26 -38.83
CA VAL A 469 32.39 12.71 -37.61
C VAL A 469 32.61 13.65 -36.42
N ILE A 470 33.80 14.23 -36.26
CA ILE A 470 34.07 15.24 -35.23
C ILE A 470 33.19 16.47 -35.43
N ALA A 471 33.06 16.95 -36.67
CA ALA A 471 32.20 18.09 -36.99
C ALA A 471 30.73 17.80 -36.69
N LEU A 472 30.20 16.63 -37.07
CA LEU A 472 28.83 16.22 -36.79
C LEU A 472 28.56 16.04 -35.28
N THR A 473 29.47 15.39 -34.55
CA THR A 473 29.35 15.26 -33.09
C THR A 473 29.46 16.62 -32.40
N GLY A 474 30.35 17.51 -32.86
CA GLY A 474 30.46 18.88 -32.36
C GLY A 474 29.20 19.72 -32.64
N LEU A 475 28.71 19.69 -33.88
CA LEU A 475 27.49 20.38 -34.30
C LEU A 475 26.28 19.90 -33.49
N THR A 476 26.16 18.59 -33.28
CA THR A 476 25.06 18.03 -32.47
C THR A 476 25.20 18.42 -31.00
N LEU A 477 26.40 18.37 -30.42
CA LEU A 477 26.60 18.85 -29.04
C LEU A 477 26.23 20.34 -28.86
N LEU A 478 26.46 21.17 -29.87
CA LEU A 478 26.27 22.63 -29.79
C LEU A 478 24.89 23.12 -30.24
N LEU A 479 24.21 22.42 -31.15
CA LEU A 479 22.97 22.88 -31.78
C LEU A 479 21.78 21.93 -31.55
N PHE A 480 22.01 20.69 -31.16
CA PHE A 480 20.95 19.68 -31.04
C PHE A 480 20.25 19.81 -29.69
N ASP A 481 19.28 20.72 -29.57
CA ASP A 481 18.43 20.70 -28.38
C ASP A 481 17.51 19.48 -28.42
N ALA A 482 17.67 18.65 -27.38
CA ALA A 482 16.88 17.46 -27.17
C ALA A 482 15.36 17.73 -27.23
N ASN A 483 14.89 18.88 -26.75
CA ASN A 483 13.46 19.16 -26.67
C ASN A 483 12.85 19.64 -28.00
N SER A 484 13.66 20.23 -28.88
CA SER A 484 13.16 20.86 -30.12
C SER A 484 13.29 19.96 -31.35
N VAL A 485 14.31 19.11 -31.39
CA VAL A 485 14.55 18.19 -32.52
C VAL A 485 13.73 16.90 -32.38
N GLY A 486 13.07 16.67 -31.24
CA GLY A 486 12.26 15.48 -30.96
C GLY A 486 10.84 15.51 -31.53
N LEU A 487 10.20 14.33 -31.55
CA LEU A 487 8.74 14.20 -31.78
C LEU A 487 7.91 14.92 -30.70
N HIS A 488 8.52 15.26 -29.55
CA HIS A 488 7.93 16.05 -28.47
C HIS A 488 7.26 17.33 -28.99
N ALA A 489 7.93 18.15 -29.81
CA ALA A 489 7.39 19.42 -30.26
C ALA A 489 6.12 19.24 -31.11
N PHE A 490 6.15 18.31 -32.08
CA PHE A 490 4.97 18.00 -32.90
C PHE A 490 3.81 17.47 -32.04
N TYR A 491 4.09 16.54 -31.14
CA TYR A 491 3.07 15.96 -30.26
C TYR A 491 2.47 16.99 -29.30
N ARG A 492 3.31 17.84 -28.72
CA ARG A 492 2.91 18.97 -27.88
C ARG A 492 1.95 19.90 -28.61
N ASP A 493 2.28 20.27 -29.85
CA ASP A 493 1.46 21.20 -30.62
C ASP A 493 0.08 20.60 -30.95
N ARG A 494 0.00 19.29 -31.18
CA ARG A 494 -1.30 18.59 -31.36
C ARG A 494 -2.12 18.55 -30.08
N ILE A 495 -1.52 18.21 -28.93
CA ILE A 495 -2.21 18.21 -27.63
C ILE A 495 -2.70 19.61 -27.29
N ALA A 496 -1.84 20.62 -27.45
CA ALA A 496 -2.16 22.01 -27.20
C ALA A 496 -3.35 22.45 -28.06
N ARG A 497 -3.30 22.17 -29.36
CA ARG A 497 -4.38 22.54 -30.28
C ARG A 497 -5.71 21.87 -29.95
N THR A 498 -5.68 20.60 -29.59
CA THR A 498 -6.89 19.84 -29.26
C THR A 498 -7.49 20.26 -27.94
N PHE A 499 -6.70 20.30 -26.87
CA PHE A 499 -7.22 20.47 -25.51
C PHE A 499 -7.15 21.91 -25.02
N ILE A 500 -6.04 22.64 -25.22
CA ILE A 500 -5.96 24.05 -24.80
C ILE A 500 -6.71 24.93 -25.80
N GLY A 501 -6.63 24.63 -27.10
CA GLY A 501 -7.34 25.37 -28.15
C GLY A 501 -8.86 25.29 -28.04
N ALA A 502 -9.39 24.19 -27.51
CA ALA A 502 -10.81 24.07 -27.19
C ALA A 502 -11.26 25.08 -26.12
N ALA A 503 -10.36 25.57 -25.26
CA ALA A 503 -10.71 26.38 -24.11
C ALA A 503 -11.06 27.83 -24.45
N HIS A 504 -10.44 28.43 -25.47
CA HIS A 504 -10.70 29.83 -25.86
C HIS A 504 -11.60 29.97 -27.10
N GLY A 505 -11.85 28.87 -27.83
CA GLY A 505 -12.84 28.82 -28.90
C GLY A 505 -12.45 29.55 -30.20
N GLN A 506 -11.21 30.04 -30.35
CA GLN A 506 -10.74 30.68 -31.59
C GLN A 506 -10.13 29.69 -32.59
N GLY A 507 -10.57 29.80 -33.85
CA GLY A 507 -10.06 29.03 -35.00
C GLY A 507 -10.67 27.63 -35.23
N PRO A 508 -11.97 27.37 -35.01
CA PRO A 508 -12.55 26.04 -35.23
C PRO A 508 -12.23 25.50 -36.64
N GLY A 509 -11.80 24.24 -36.74
CA GLY A 509 -11.45 23.59 -38.00
C GLY A 509 -10.02 23.82 -38.52
N GLN A 510 -9.18 24.63 -37.86
CA GLN A 510 -7.74 24.75 -38.17
C GLN A 510 -6.90 23.81 -37.31
N THR A 511 -5.96 23.09 -37.93
CA THR A 511 -5.11 22.08 -37.26
C THR A 511 -3.76 22.62 -36.77
N GLU A 512 -3.47 23.90 -37.06
CA GLU A 512 -2.26 24.60 -36.62
C GLU A 512 -2.42 25.19 -35.22
N LEU A 513 -1.29 25.26 -34.50
CA LEU A 513 -1.23 25.84 -33.16
C LEU A 513 -1.51 27.36 -33.22
N HIS A 514 -2.48 27.82 -32.43
CA HIS A 514 -2.76 29.24 -32.25
C HIS A 514 -1.88 29.82 -31.13
N SER A 515 -1.62 31.13 -31.14
CA SER A 515 -0.80 31.79 -30.11
C SER A 515 -1.41 31.73 -28.70
N LEU A 516 -2.71 31.46 -28.61
CA LEU A 516 -3.45 31.24 -27.35
C LEU A 516 -3.53 29.75 -26.98
N ASP A 517 -3.00 28.83 -27.78
CA ASP A 517 -3.04 27.40 -27.45
C ASP A 517 -1.92 26.99 -26.47
N ASP A 518 -1.03 27.92 -26.10
CA ASP A 518 0.02 27.64 -25.12
C ASP A 518 0.44 28.90 -24.34
N PHE A 519 0.73 28.71 -23.06
CA PHE A 519 1.21 29.78 -22.17
C PHE A 519 2.03 29.18 -21.01
N SER A 520 2.91 30.00 -20.44
CA SER A 520 3.79 29.60 -19.34
C SER A 520 2.99 29.30 -18.07
N LEU A 521 3.36 28.25 -17.32
CA LEU A 521 2.66 27.85 -16.09
C LEU A 521 2.63 28.96 -15.02
N ASP A 522 3.67 29.79 -14.97
CA ASP A 522 3.77 30.92 -14.04
C ASP A 522 2.83 32.10 -14.38
N ARG A 523 2.17 32.09 -15.54
CA ARG A 523 1.11 33.05 -15.89
C ARG A 523 -0.25 32.68 -15.31
N LEU A 524 -0.41 31.43 -14.87
CA LEU A 524 -1.62 30.98 -14.19
C LEU A 524 -1.66 31.63 -12.80
N LYS A 525 -2.40 32.73 -12.67
CA LYS A 525 -2.66 33.35 -11.36
C LYS A 525 -3.45 32.38 -10.46
N PRO A 526 -3.28 32.43 -9.13
CA PRO A 526 -4.17 31.75 -8.21
C PRO A 526 -5.60 32.28 -8.42
N GLN A 527 -6.46 31.43 -8.96
CA GLN A 527 -7.85 31.73 -9.31
C GLN A 527 -8.76 30.77 -8.52
N PRO A 528 -10.04 31.12 -8.29
CA PRO A 528 -10.99 30.23 -7.61
C PRO A 528 -11.04 28.84 -8.25
N GLY A 529 -10.97 27.78 -7.43
CA GLY A 529 -10.95 26.37 -7.85
C GLY A 529 -9.63 25.64 -7.58
N PRO A 530 -9.50 24.35 -7.99
CA PRO A 530 -8.39 23.50 -7.55
C PRO A 530 -7.04 23.88 -8.17
N LEU A 531 -5.96 23.66 -7.43
CA LEU A 531 -4.60 23.70 -7.95
C LEU A 531 -4.36 22.45 -8.82
N HIS A 532 -3.92 22.66 -10.06
CA HIS A 532 -3.62 21.58 -10.99
C HIS A 532 -2.20 21.04 -10.77
N LEU A 533 -2.12 19.79 -10.33
CA LEU A 533 -0.90 19.01 -10.16
C LEU A 533 -0.68 18.12 -11.38
N ILE A 534 0.22 18.52 -12.27
CA ILE A 534 0.57 17.76 -13.48
C ILE A 534 1.68 16.78 -13.12
N CYS A 535 1.33 15.51 -12.93
CA CYS A 535 2.23 14.47 -12.45
C CYS A 535 3.03 13.86 -13.60
N CYS A 536 4.35 13.82 -13.44
CA CYS A 536 5.33 13.26 -14.37
C CYS A 536 6.24 12.27 -13.62
N ALA A 537 6.93 11.41 -14.36
CA ALA A 537 7.99 10.57 -13.83
C ALA A 537 9.38 11.18 -14.16
N ALA A 538 10.17 11.48 -13.13
CA ALA A 538 11.56 11.89 -13.26
C ALA A 538 12.47 10.66 -13.39
N ASN A 539 13.00 10.39 -14.58
CA ASN A 539 13.73 9.14 -14.85
C ASN A 539 15.10 9.06 -14.16
N ASP A 540 15.34 7.98 -13.42
CA ASP A 540 16.54 7.73 -12.63
C ASP A 540 17.20 6.36 -12.95
N LEU A 541 17.57 6.16 -14.21
CA LEU A 541 18.17 4.88 -14.67
C LEU A 541 19.63 4.71 -14.23
N ALA A 542 20.34 5.81 -13.95
CA ALA A 542 21.71 5.81 -13.45
C ALA A 542 21.79 6.38 -12.03
N SER A 543 20.85 5.94 -11.18
CA SER A 543 20.76 6.35 -9.78
C SER A 543 22.07 6.14 -9.04
N ILE A 544 22.39 7.06 -8.13
CA ILE A 544 23.57 6.93 -7.27
C ILE A 544 23.37 5.80 -6.25
N ASP A 545 22.12 5.59 -5.81
CA ASP A 545 21.73 4.51 -4.90
C ASP A 545 20.45 3.81 -5.44
N PRO A 546 20.61 2.87 -6.39
CA PRO A 546 19.48 2.14 -6.98
C PRO A 546 18.66 1.34 -5.94
N MET A 547 19.28 0.95 -4.82
CA MET A 547 18.62 0.22 -3.74
C MET A 547 17.71 1.11 -2.91
N ALA A 548 18.12 2.35 -2.63
CA ALA A 548 17.27 3.33 -1.95
C ALA A 548 16.01 3.68 -2.76
N ASN A 549 16.09 3.64 -4.09
CA ASN A 549 14.93 3.80 -4.97
C ASN A 549 14.25 2.46 -5.32
N LEU A 550 14.58 1.35 -4.63
CA LEU A 550 14.01 0.00 -4.84
C LEU A 550 13.97 -0.43 -6.32
N TYR A 551 14.93 0.01 -7.14
CA TYR A 551 14.95 -0.19 -8.60
C TYR A 551 13.67 0.26 -9.34
N ARG A 552 12.92 1.23 -8.79
CA ARG A 552 11.73 1.84 -9.41
C ARG A 552 12.07 2.57 -10.72
N GLY A 553 13.32 3.04 -10.84
CA GLY A 553 13.86 3.66 -12.06
C GLY A 553 13.35 5.07 -12.35
N ALA A 554 12.51 5.64 -11.48
CA ALA A 554 12.02 7.01 -11.55
C ALA A 554 11.52 7.50 -10.19
N ASP A 555 11.54 8.81 -9.98
CA ASP A 555 10.91 9.52 -8.85
C ASP A 555 9.65 10.28 -9.32
N SER A 556 8.73 10.57 -8.40
CA SER A 556 7.57 11.43 -8.68
C SER A 556 8.02 12.87 -8.97
N ALA A 557 7.45 13.50 -9.99
CA ALA A 557 7.69 14.90 -10.30
C ALA A 557 6.35 15.61 -10.56
N VAL A 558 6.17 16.82 -10.03
CA VAL A 558 4.92 17.58 -10.19
C VAL A 558 5.18 18.99 -10.67
N LEU A 559 4.55 19.34 -11.78
CA LEU A 559 4.51 20.70 -12.32
C LEU A 559 3.15 21.32 -11.99
N SER A 560 3.15 22.56 -11.51
CA SER A 560 1.92 23.31 -11.19
C SER A 560 2.11 24.80 -11.49
N SER A 561 1.07 25.62 -11.31
CA SER A 561 1.17 27.08 -11.51
C SER A 561 2.11 27.79 -10.52
N VAL A 562 2.46 27.13 -9.41
CA VAL A 562 3.21 27.74 -8.31
C VAL A 562 4.68 27.33 -8.25
N GLY A 563 5.02 26.17 -8.81
CA GLY A 563 6.36 25.62 -8.72
C GLY A 563 6.48 24.20 -9.27
N PHE A 564 7.65 23.63 -9.01
CA PHE A 564 8.07 22.33 -9.51
C PHE A 564 8.66 21.48 -8.37
N SER A 565 8.18 20.25 -8.20
CA SER A 565 8.79 19.25 -7.32
C SER A 565 9.38 18.06 -8.08
N VAL A 566 10.45 17.50 -7.53
CA VAL A 566 11.02 16.20 -7.90
C VAL A 566 11.35 15.46 -6.61
N GLY A 567 10.62 14.37 -6.34
CA GLY A 567 10.64 13.69 -5.06
C GLY A 567 10.36 14.70 -3.92
N PRO A 568 11.13 14.68 -2.81
CA PRO A 568 10.96 15.63 -1.71
C PRO A 568 11.38 17.07 -2.04
N GLU A 569 12.17 17.30 -3.10
CA GLU A 569 12.72 18.62 -3.41
C GLU A 569 11.69 19.46 -4.20
N TRP A 570 11.31 20.63 -3.69
CA TRP A 570 10.39 21.57 -4.35
C TRP A 570 10.95 23.00 -4.39
N LYS A 571 10.57 23.77 -5.41
CA LYS A 571 10.86 25.21 -5.49
C LYS A 571 9.79 25.97 -6.28
N SER A 572 9.48 27.19 -5.85
CA SER A 572 8.55 28.08 -6.53
C SER A 572 9.13 28.64 -7.84
N TRP A 573 8.27 28.98 -8.79
CA TRP A 573 8.69 29.59 -10.07
C TRP A 573 9.37 30.95 -9.88
N GLU A 574 8.94 31.73 -8.87
CA GLU A 574 9.56 33.01 -8.54
C GLU A 574 11.04 32.84 -8.16
N LYS A 575 11.35 31.90 -7.27
CA LYS A 575 12.72 31.62 -6.85
C LYS A 575 13.55 31.03 -8.00
N ILE A 576 12.96 30.17 -8.83
CA ILE A 576 13.64 29.63 -10.03
C ILE A 576 14.01 30.77 -11.00
N ARG A 577 13.13 31.75 -11.19
CA ARG A 577 13.39 32.90 -12.07
C ARG A 577 14.49 33.82 -11.55
N GLN A 578 14.54 34.06 -10.23
CA GLN A 578 15.63 34.82 -9.59
C GLN A 578 17.00 34.17 -9.83
N GLU A 579 17.06 32.86 -10.02
CA GLU A 579 18.29 32.11 -10.32
C GLU A 579 18.60 31.98 -11.82
N GLY A 580 17.82 32.64 -12.68
CA GLY A 580 17.97 32.62 -14.14
C GLY A 580 17.35 31.40 -14.82
N GLY A 581 16.43 30.69 -14.16
CA GLY A 581 15.61 29.64 -14.75
C GLY A 581 14.27 30.15 -15.28
N THR A 582 13.51 29.28 -15.96
CA THR A 582 12.18 29.58 -16.51
C THR A 582 11.17 28.49 -16.13
N ALA A 583 9.88 28.81 -16.19
CA ALA A 583 8.80 27.84 -16.08
C ALA A 583 8.50 27.21 -17.46
N PRO A 584 8.14 25.92 -17.54
CA PRO A 584 7.66 25.32 -18.77
C PRO A 584 6.25 25.82 -19.09
N THR A 585 5.85 25.66 -20.35
CA THR A 585 4.48 25.96 -20.77
C THR A 585 3.51 24.87 -20.35
N LEU A 586 2.21 25.22 -20.24
CA LEU A 586 1.16 24.26 -19.90
C LEU A 586 1.15 23.09 -20.88
N ALA A 587 1.25 23.35 -22.20
CA ALA A 587 1.31 22.29 -23.20
C ALA A 587 2.54 21.38 -23.00
N SER A 588 3.71 21.96 -22.71
CA SER A 588 4.94 21.18 -22.49
C SER A 588 4.83 20.29 -21.25
N ALA A 589 4.23 20.81 -20.17
CA ALA A 589 3.99 20.04 -18.94
C ALA A 589 2.98 18.90 -19.16
N MET A 590 1.85 19.17 -19.84
CA MET A 590 0.87 18.15 -20.22
C MET A 590 1.51 17.06 -21.09
N THR A 591 2.34 17.47 -22.06
CA THR A 591 3.01 16.54 -22.98
C THR A 591 4.03 15.67 -22.24
N ALA A 592 4.81 16.25 -21.31
CA ALA A 592 5.72 15.49 -20.46
C ALA A 592 4.97 14.45 -19.62
N SER A 593 3.84 14.83 -19.01
CA SER A 593 2.97 13.94 -18.23
C SER A 593 2.33 12.83 -19.07
N ALA A 594 2.21 13.03 -20.38
CA ALA A 594 1.61 12.09 -21.33
C ALA A 594 2.62 11.44 -22.29
N ALA A 595 3.91 11.52 -21.99
CA ALA A 595 4.98 10.94 -22.80
C ALA A 595 5.07 9.42 -22.62
N ALA A 596 3.96 8.70 -22.87
CA ALA A 596 3.83 7.26 -22.63
C ALA A 596 4.80 6.44 -23.48
N PHE A 597 5.28 7.03 -24.58
CA PHE A 597 6.34 6.48 -25.40
C PHE A 597 7.59 7.37 -25.29
N ASN A 598 8.57 6.87 -24.54
CA ASN A 598 9.81 7.59 -24.27
C ASN A 598 11.01 6.62 -24.27
N SER A 599 12.20 7.12 -24.53
CA SER A 599 13.44 6.33 -24.46
C SER A 599 13.73 5.81 -23.04
N HIS A 600 13.34 6.60 -22.03
CA HIS A 600 13.42 6.28 -20.62
C HIS A 600 11.99 6.23 -20.04
N MET A 601 11.61 5.07 -19.52
CA MET A 601 10.27 4.73 -19.02
C MET A 601 10.36 4.10 -17.62
N GLY A 602 11.22 4.66 -16.76
CA GLY A 602 11.48 4.17 -15.41
C GLY A 602 11.81 2.68 -15.33
N SER A 603 11.06 1.95 -14.51
CA SER A 603 11.24 0.51 -14.28
C SER A 603 11.18 -0.35 -15.56
N MET A 604 10.46 0.11 -16.60
CA MET A 604 10.38 -0.61 -17.87
C MET A 604 11.74 -0.58 -18.60
N SER A 605 12.42 0.57 -18.65
CA SER A 605 13.74 0.68 -19.26
C SER A 605 14.79 -0.14 -18.50
N MET A 606 14.70 -0.20 -17.17
CA MET A 606 15.56 -1.08 -16.36
C MET A 606 15.40 -2.56 -16.73
N ARG A 607 14.18 -2.99 -17.07
CA ARG A 607 13.88 -4.37 -17.49
C ARG A 607 14.31 -4.65 -18.93
N LEU A 608 14.11 -3.70 -19.85
CA LEU A 608 14.41 -3.84 -21.28
C LEU A 608 15.92 -3.74 -21.57
N GLY A 609 16.65 -3.02 -20.74
CA GLY A 609 18.11 -2.93 -20.80
C GLY A 609 18.63 -1.83 -21.74
N PRO A 610 19.95 -1.57 -21.69
CA PRO A 610 20.57 -0.38 -22.26
C PRO A 610 20.54 -0.33 -23.79
N ALA A 611 20.55 -1.48 -24.48
CA ALA A 611 20.49 -1.51 -25.95
C ALA A 611 19.13 -1.03 -26.49
N VAL A 612 18.03 -1.34 -25.79
CA VAL A 612 16.70 -0.85 -26.19
C VAL A 612 16.64 0.66 -25.98
N THR A 613 17.13 1.16 -24.83
CA THR A 613 17.23 2.61 -24.57
C THR A 613 18.08 3.32 -25.62
N PHE A 614 19.25 2.78 -25.97
CA PHE A 614 20.12 3.35 -27.02
C PHE A 614 19.39 3.49 -28.35
N LEU A 615 18.68 2.43 -28.79
CA LEU A 615 17.96 2.48 -30.05
C LEU A 615 16.77 3.45 -29.99
N MET A 616 16.00 3.46 -28.90
CA MET A 616 14.90 4.41 -28.74
C MET A 616 15.38 5.86 -28.82
N THR A 617 16.51 6.18 -28.20
CA THR A 617 17.11 7.51 -28.32
C THR A 617 17.68 7.76 -29.72
N ALA A 618 18.35 6.79 -30.34
CA ALA A 618 18.92 6.93 -31.69
C ALA A 618 17.85 7.20 -32.75
N PHE A 619 16.70 6.52 -32.66
CA PHE A 619 15.53 6.78 -33.51
C PHE A 619 14.73 8.01 -33.07
N ASN A 620 15.15 8.73 -32.02
CA ASN A 620 14.44 9.89 -31.47
C ASN A 620 12.98 9.60 -31.09
N LEU A 621 12.72 8.36 -30.69
CA LEU A 621 11.40 7.86 -30.32
C LEU A 621 11.10 8.24 -28.87
N ARG A 622 10.96 9.55 -28.69
CA ARG A 622 10.79 10.18 -27.39
C ARG A 622 9.81 11.35 -27.44
N LEU A 623 8.94 11.36 -26.43
CA LEU A 623 7.99 12.42 -26.17
C LEU A 623 8.29 13.14 -24.85
N GLY A 624 9.29 12.67 -24.08
CA GLY A 624 9.68 13.24 -22.80
C GLY A 624 10.31 14.62 -22.92
N LEU A 625 10.44 15.29 -21.78
CA LEU A 625 10.95 16.66 -21.66
C LEU A 625 12.19 16.69 -20.77
N TRP A 626 13.31 17.20 -21.28
CA TRP A 626 14.45 17.55 -20.46
C TRP A 626 14.25 18.92 -19.82
N TRP A 627 14.25 18.99 -18.49
CA TRP A 627 14.07 20.25 -17.76
C TRP A 627 15.09 20.40 -16.62
N PRO A 628 15.53 21.64 -16.29
CA PRO A 628 16.38 21.85 -15.12
C PRO A 628 15.70 21.44 -13.82
N HIS A 629 16.45 20.78 -12.93
CA HIS A 629 16.00 20.39 -11.60
C HIS A 629 15.65 21.63 -10.75
N PRO A 630 14.56 21.63 -9.96
CA PRO A 630 14.07 22.81 -9.26
C PRO A 630 15.12 23.46 -8.35
N THR A 631 15.89 22.66 -7.61
CA THR A 631 16.93 23.13 -6.67
C THR A 631 18.31 23.35 -7.30
N ARG A 632 18.52 22.99 -8.58
CA ARG A 632 19.85 23.00 -9.24
C ARG A 632 19.83 23.73 -10.58
N ALA A 633 18.89 24.65 -10.79
CA ALA A 633 18.63 25.30 -12.08
C ALA A 633 19.77 26.22 -12.60
N ARG A 634 20.66 26.72 -11.71
CA ARG A 634 21.72 27.66 -12.08
C ARG A 634 22.73 27.05 -13.05
N ARG A 635 22.86 27.62 -14.25
CA ARG A 635 23.81 27.19 -15.30
C ARG A 635 25.09 28.02 -15.37
N ARG A 636 26.26 27.38 -15.50
CA ARG A 636 27.53 28.02 -15.86
C ARG A 636 27.58 28.31 -17.37
N TRP A 637 28.42 29.24 -17.79
CA TRP A 637 28.46 29.73 -19.17
C TRP A 637 28.77 28.62 -20.19
N TYR A 638 29.74 27.73 -19.92
CA TYR A 638 30.12 26.66 -20.83
C TYR A 638 29.06 25.56 -20.96
N GLU A 639 28.18 25.41 -19.96
CA GLU A 639 27.08 24.44 -19.97
C GLU A 639 25.89 24.92 -20.80
N ARG A 640 25.85 26.22 -21.14
CA ARG A 640 24.90 26.76 -22.12
C ARG A 640 25.36 26.50 -23.56
N LEU A 641 26.63 26.17 -23.77
CA LEU A 641 27.17 25.86 -25.09
C LEU A 641 26.80 24.43 -25.53
N CYS A 642 26.76 23.46 -24.61
CA CYS A 642 26.53 22.04 -24.92
C CYS A 642 25.04 21.64 -24.80
N VAL A 643 24.16 22.27 -25.59
CA VAL A 643 22.70 22.00 -25.55
C VAL A 643 22.33 20.56 -25.93
N GLY A 644 23.18 19.85 -26.68
CA GLY A 644 22.98 18.45 -27.07
C GLY A 644 23.48 17.41 -26.08
N LEU A 645 24.11 17.83 -24.98
CA LEU A 645 24.57 16.90 -23.94
C LEU A 645 23.44 16.02 -23.35
N PRO A 646 22.20 16.50 -23.12
CA PRO A 646 21.09 15.66 -22.67
C PRO A 646 20.79 14.49 -23.61
N PHE A 647 20.86 14.69 -24.93
CA PHE A 647 20.67 13.61 -25.92
C PHE A 647 21.68 12.47 -25.72
N TYR A 648 22.97 12.79 -25.53
CA TYR A 648 23.99 11.77 -25.29
C TYR A 648 23.88 11.10 -23.92
N LYS A 649 23.43 11.84 -22.88
CA LYS A 649 23.12 11.23 -21.57
C LYS A 649 21.99 10.21 -21.70
N GLU A 650 20.97 10.55 -22.46
CA GLU A 650 19.83 9.68 -22.77
C GLU A 650 20.28 8.45 -23.58
N LEU A 651 21.07 8.65 -24.64
CA LEU A 651 21.59 7.60 -25.51
C LEU A 651 22.37 6.53 -24.74
N LEU A 652 23.09 6.95 -23.68
CA LEU A 652 23.88 6.08 -22.81
C LEU A 652 23.11 5.57 -21.58
N GLY A 653 21.81 5.83 -21.45
CA GLY A 653 21.00 5.43 -20.31
C GLY A 653 21.36 6.13 -18.99
N ARG A 654 21.98 7.32 -19.05
CA ARG A 654 22.53 8.07 -17.91
C ARG A 654 21.60 9.20 -17.42
N SER A 655 20.29 8.97 -17.37
CA SER A 655 19.36 9.91 -16.73
C SER A 655 19.41 9.76 -15.21
N ARG A 656 19.26 10.89 -14.51
CA ARG A 656 19.25 10.94 -13.04
C ARG A 656 18.16 11.86 -12.55
N ALA A 657 17.31 11.40 -11.64
CA ALA A 657 16.27 12.25 -11.03
C ALA A 657 16.89 13.37 -10.18
N LYS A 658 17.93 13.05 -9.40
CA LYS A 658 18.72 14.03 -8.63
C LYS A 658 19.83 14.70 -9.45
N GLY A 659 19.77 14.57 -10.78
CA GLY A 659 20.65 15.25 -11.71
C GLY A 659 20.39 16.74 -11.74
N ARG A 660 21.21 17.46 -12.49
CA ARG A 660 20.97 18.89 -12.73
C ARG A 660 19.86 19.14 -13.73
N ASP A 661 19.85 18.36 -14.81
CA ASP A 661 18.74 18.30 -15.75
C ASP A 661 18.06 16.95 -15.54
N VAL A 662 16.74 16.95 -15.55
CA VAL A 662 15.89 15.80 -15.29
C VAL A 662 15.12 15.49 -16.57
N LEU A 663 15.06 14.20 -16.93
CA LEU A 663 14.23 13.72 -18.02
C LEU A 663 12.85 13.36 -17.47
N LEU A 664 11.88 14.22 -17.71
CA LEU A 664 10.48 14.01 -17.39
C LEU A 664 9.82 13.15 -18.47
N SER A 665 9.05 12.16 -18.04
CA SER A 665 8.25 11.28 -18.88
C SER A 665 6.87 11.06 -18.26
N ASP A 666 6.04 10.23 -18.90
CA ASP A 666 4.68 9.96 -18.44
C ASP A 666 4.62 9.64 -16.95
N GLY A 667 3.68 10.28 -16.23
CA GLY A 667 3.44 10.02 -14.81
C GLY A 667 3.20 8.54 -14.52
N ALA A 668 2.57 7.81 -15.46
CA ALA A 668 2.30 6.38 -15.37
C ALA A 668 3.55 5.50 -15.31
N HIS A 669 4.73 6.00 -15.71
CA HIS A 669 6.00 5.28 -15.48
C HIS A 669 6.38 5.24 -13.98
N PHE A 670 5.81 6.15 -13.18
CA PHE A 670 5.87 6.12 -11.73
C PHE A 670 4.56 5.60 -11.14
N GLU A 671 3.43 6.29 -11.34
CA GLU A 671 2.12 5.98 -10.76
C GLU A 671 1.00 6.51 -11.69
N ASN A 672 0.06 5.66 -12.10
CA ASN A 672 -0.90 5.96 -13.17
C ASN A 672 -2.22 6.62 -12.71
N LEU A 673 -2.63 6.44 -11.46
CA LEU A 673 -3.91 6.93 -10.92
C LEU A 673 -3.90 8.40 -10.51
N ALA A 674 -2.72 9.03 -10.44
CA ALA A 674 -2.53 10.38 -9.91
C ALA A 674 -2.92 10.54 -8.43
N LEU A 675 -3.01 9.42 -7.68
CA LEU A 675 -3.41 9.40 -6.27
C LEU A 675 -2.23 9.72 -5.34
N TYR A 676 -1.02 9.30 -5.71
CA TYR A 676 0.17 9.39 -4.85
C TYR A 676 0.42 10.81 -4.33
N GLU A 677 0.32 11.81 -5.20
CA GLU A 677 0.60 13.21 -4.87
C GLU A 677 -0.53 13.90 -4.08
N LEU A 678 -1.75 13.34 -4.09
CA LEU A 678 -2.84 13.79 -3.21
C LEU A 678 -2.67 13.23 -1.79
N VAL A 679 -2.29 11.95 -1.68
CA VAL A 679 -1.97 11.32 -0.39
C VAL A 679 -0.76 11.99 0.25
N ARG A 680 0.28 12.31 -0.55
CA ARG A 680 1.44 13.08 -0.08
C ARG A 680 1.07 14.43 0.54
N ARG A 681 0.01 15.07 0.02
CA ARG A 681 -0.54 16.35 0.50
C ARG A 681 -1.59 16.19 1.60
N ARG A 682 -1.77 14.97 2.11
CA ARG A 682 -2.71 14.61 3.17
C ARG A 682 -4.17 14.99 2.84
N CYS A 683 -4.59 14.84 1.58
CA CYS A 683 -5.99 14.99 1.23
C CYS A 683 -6.85 13.98 1.99
N ARG A 684 -7.85 14.46 2.73
CA ARG A 684 -8.75 13.62 3.52
C ARG A 684 -9.88 13.06 2.67
N PHE A 685 -10.33 13.81 1.68
CA PHE A 685 -11.42 13.44 0.80
C PHE A 685 -10.90 13.33 -0.63
N ILE A 686 -10.90 12.14 -1.22
CA ILE A 686 -10.31 11.92 -2.54
C ILE A 686 -11.30 11.21 -3.46
N ILE A 687 -11.50 11.75 -4.67
CA ILE A 687 -12.17 11.04 -5.77
C ILE A 687 -11.10 10.63 -6.78
N VAL A 688 -11.02 9.34 -7.11
CA VAL A 688 -10.11 8.79 -8.11
C VAL A 688 -10.92 8.26 -9.28
N SER A 689 -10.71 8.83 -10.46
CA SER A 689 -11.23 8.29 -11.72
C SER A 689 -10.17 7.40 -12.35
N ASP A 690 -10.28 6.08 -12.17
CA ASP A 690 -9.38 5.07 -12.75
C ASP A 690 -9.85 4.66 -14.17
N CYS A 691 -9.37 5.39 -15.16
CA CYS A 691 -9.59 5.11 -16.57
C CYS A 691 -8.48 4.24 -17.17
N GLY A 692 -7.62 3.60 -16.37
CA GLY A 692 -6.58 2.69 -16.86
C GLY A 692 -7.17 1.47 -17.57
N MET A 693 -6.48 0.97 -18.61
CA MET A 693 -6.91 -0.24 -19.32
C MET A 693 -6.63 -1.45 -18.44
N ASP A 694 -7.68 -2.17 -18.08
CA ASP A 694 -7.63 -3.31 -17.18
C ASP A 694 -8.74 -4.31 -17.55
N ALA A 695 -8.58 -4.96 -18.70
CA ALA A 695 -9.60 -5.88 -19.24
C ALA A 695 -9.89 -7.07 -18.31
N ASP A 696 -8.89 -7.50 -17.54
CA ASP A 696 -9.00 -8.60 -16.57
C ASP A 696 -9.48 -8.12 -15.18
N THR A 697 -9.67 -6.80 -14.98
CA THR A 697 -9.98 -6.19 -13.66
C THR A 697 -9.06 -6.66 -12.53
N SER A 698 -7.77 -6.70 -12.86
CA SER A 698 -6.68 -7.08 -11.96
C SER A 698 -6.35 -5.99 -10.94
N PHE A 699 -6.68 -4.74 -11.26
CA PHE A 699 -6.40 -3.54 -10.49
C PHE A 699 -4.90 -3.33 -10.19
N ASP A 700 -4.03 -3.70 -11.14
CA ASP A 700 -2.57 -3.58 -11.01
C ASP A 700 -2.12 -2.14 -10.69
N ASP A 701 -2.68 -1.13 -11.37
CA ASP A 701 -2.34 0.28 -11.15
C ASP A 701 -2.74 0.72 -9.72
N PHE A 702 -3.89 0.27 -9.22
CA PHE A 702 -4.34 0.52 -7.84
C PHE A 702 -3.45 -0.17 -6.80
N ALA A 703 -3.14 -1.46 -7.00
CA ALA A 703 -2.26 -2.21 -6.10
C ALA A 703 -0.86 -1.60 -6.05
N ASN A 704 -0.35 -1.07 -7.18
CA ASN A 704 0.94 -0.39 -7.23
C ASN A 704 0.95 0.90 -6.41
N VAL A 705 -0.10 1.74 -6.48
CA VAL A 705 -0.15 2.96 -5.66
C VAL A 705 -0.32 2.65 -4.18
N VAL A 706 -1.16 1.67 -3.79
CA VAL A 706 -1.34 1.24 -2.39
C VAL A 706 0.00 0.85 -1.77
N ARG A 707 0.81 0.03 -2.47
CA ARG A 707 2.13 -0.36 -1.99
C ARG A 707 3.05 0.85 -1.83
N ARG A 708 3.06 1.76 -2.80
CA ARG A 708 3.91 2.96 -2.76
C ARG A 708 3.54 3.91 -1.64
N VAL A 709 2.25 4.22 -1.44
CA VAL A 709 1.84 5.12 -0.35
C VAL A 709 2.08 4.53 1.04
N ARG A 710 1.95 3.20 1.17
CA ARG A 710 2.34 2.48 2.40
C ARG A 710 3.84 2.54 2.64
N GLU A 711 4.65 2.22 1.63
CA GLU A 711 6.12 2.20 1.73
C GLU A 711 6.72 3.59 1.95
N ASP A 712 6.21 4.61 1.26
CA ASP A 712 6.82 5.94 1.23
C ASP A 712 6.24 6.87 2.31
N PHE A 713 4.97 6.70 2.70
CA PHE A 713 4.28 7.59 3.64
C PHE A 713 3.69 6.90 4.88
N GLY A 714 3.71 5.57 4.96
CA GLY A 714 3.08 4.81 6.05
C GLY A 714 1.54 4.91 6.07
N VAL A 715 0.92 5.30 4.95
CA VAL A 715 -0.55 5.44 4.83
C VAL A 715 -1.16 4.10 4.46
N GLU A 716 -2.18 3.67 5.22
CA GLU A 716 -2.94 2.46 4.93
C GLU A 716 -4.23 2.80 4.17
N LEU A 717 -4.44 2.13 3.03
CA LEU A 717 -5.65 2.27 2.22
C LEU A 717 -6.44 0.96 2.25
N ARG A 718 -7.65 0.99 2.81
CA ARG A 718 -8.56 -0.16 2.95
C ARG A 718 -9.76 0.03 2.04
N ILE A 719 -9.87 -0.78 0.99
CA ILE A 719 -10.98 -0.74 0.04
C ILE A 719 -11.27 -2.15 -0.50
N ASP A 720 -12.55 -2.49 -0.66
CA ASP A 720 -12.97 -3.72 -1.34
C ASP A 720 -13.36 -3.41 -2.79
N LEU A 721 -12.60 -3.99 -3.73
CA LEU A 721 -12.76 -3.80 -5.16
C LEU A 721 -13.69 -4.83 -5.82
N SER A 722 -14.14 -5.84 -5.06
CA SER A 722 -14.96 -6.94 -5.58
C SER A 722 -16.21 -6.48 -6.33
N PRO A 723 -16.95 -5.43 -5.91
CA PRO A 723 -18.13 -4.94 -6.63
C PRO A 723 -17.84 -4.35 -8.02
N LEU A 724 -16.61 -3.93 -8.28
CA LEU A 724 -16.18 -3.37 -9.57
C LEU A 724 -15.83 -4.45 -10.61
N ARG A 725 -15.75 -5.72 -10.20
CA ARG A 725 -15.44 -6.82 -11.11
C ARG A 725 -16.69 -7.20 -11.91
N PRO A 726 -16.60 -7.31 -13.24
CA PRO A 726 -17.70 -7.81 -14.05
C PRO A 726 -17.95 -9.29 -13.76
N ASP A 727 -19.21 -9.69 -13.81
CA ASP A 727 -19.63 -11.08 -13.78
C ASP A 727 -19.15 -11.81 -15.05
N GLY A 728 -18.68 -13.04 -14.91
CA GLY A 728 -18.12 -13.82 -16.02
C GLY A 728 -19.11 -14.17 -17.12
N ASP A 729 -20.40 -14.29 -16.79
CA ASP A 729 -21.44 -14.69 -17.75
C ASP A 729 -22.08 -13.47 -18.43
N THR A 730 -22.32 -12.40 -17.69
CA THR A 730 -23.01 -11.20 -18.21
C THR A 730 -22.07 -10.09 -18.68
N GLY A 731 -20.81 -10.09 -18.21
CA GLY A 731 -19.86 -9.00 -18.45
C GLY A 731 -20.24 -7.67 -17.79
N LEU A 732 -21.24 -7.67 -16.90
CA LEU A 732 -21.72 -6.51 -16.16
C LEU A 732 -21.14 -6.49 -14.74
N SER A 733 -20.76 -5.31 -14.27
CA SER A 733 -20.28 -5.07 -12.91
C SER A 733 -21.43 -4.74 -11.99
N ARG A 734 -21.34 -5.14 -10.71
CA ARG A 734 -22.37 -4.82 -9.70
C ARG A 734 -22.43 -3.31 -9.40
N ARG A 735 -21.27 -2.66 -9.42
CA ARG A 735 -21.11 -1.22 -9.18
C ARG A 735 -20.02 -0.65 -10.09
N THR A 736 -20.08 0.66 -10.31
CA THR A 736 -19.05 1.45 -11.04
C THR A 736 -18.18 2.28 -10.11
N VAL A 737 -18.53 2.34 -8.83
CA VAL A 737 -17.82 3.06 -7.76
C VAL A 737 -17.76 2.22 -6.49
N VAL A 738 -16.68 2.40 -5.73
CA VAL A 738 -16.56 1.89 -4.36
C VAL A 738 -15.94 2.95 -3.46
N ALA A 739 -16.36 2.98 -2.20
CA ALA A 739 -15.74 3.79 -1.16
C ALA A 739 -14.73 2.95 -0.35
N GLY A 740 -13.63 3.59 0.05
CA GLY A 740 -12.61 3.03 0.94
C GLY A 740 -12.14 4.04 1.97
N ASP A 741 -11.45 3.56 2.99
CA ASP A 741 -10.93 4.35 4.09
C ASP A 741 -9.40 4.51 3.99
N LEU A 742 -8.92 5.73 4.22
CA LEU A 742 -7.50 6.10 4.30
C LEU A 742 -7.13 6.31 5.76
N GLU A 743 -6.03 5.73 6.23
CA GLU A 743 -5.52 5.90 7.59
C GLU A 743 -4.08 6.45 7.52
N TYR A 744 -3.89 7.66 8.06
CA TYR A 744 -2.59 8.32 8.10
C TYR A 744 -1.83 7.99 9.40
N PRO A 745 -0.49 8.05 9.41
CA PRO A 745 0.33 7.72 10.59
C PRO A 745 0.04 8.55 11.85
N ASP A 746 -0.56 9.74 11.69
CA ASP A 746 -0.96 10.62 12.81
C ASP A 746 -2.33 10.24 13.42
N GLY A 747 -2.93 9.13 12.98
CA GLY A 747 -4.24 8.65 13.40
C GLY A 747 -5.41 9.36 12.70
N SER A 748 -5.15 10.30 11.78
CA SER A 748 -6.23 10.93 11.00
C SER A 748 -6.74 9.99 9.91
N SER A 749 -8.05 10.04 9.64
CA SER A 749 -8.72 9.18 8.67
C SER A 749 -9.38 9.95 7.53
N GLY A 750 -9.25 9.45 6.31
CA GLY A 750 -9.88 9.99 5.10
C GLY A 750 -10.79 8.99 4.39
N VAL A 751 -11.52 9.48 3.39
CA VAL A 751 -12.39 8.68 2.52
C VAL A 751 -11.91 8.80 1.08
N LEU A 752 -11.76 7.66 0.42
CA LEU A 752 -11.43 7.55 -0.99
C LEU A 752 -12.60 6.97 -1.77
N LEU A 753 -13.00 7.62 -2.85
CA LEU A 753 -13.97 7.11 -3.81
C LEU A 753 -13.24 6.70 -5.08
N LEU A 754 -13.26 5.41 -5.40
CA LEU A 754 -12.65 4.89 -6.62
C LEU A 754 -13.73 4.63 -7.66
N ILE A 755 -13.65 5.32 -8.79
CA ILE A 755 -14.55 5.21 -9.93
C ILE A 755 -13.84 4.42 -11.03
N LYS A 756 -14.47 3.36 -11.54
CA LYS A 756 -13.96 2.54 -12.63
C LYS A 756 -14.96 2.54 -13.79
N PRO A 757 -14.55 2.89 -15.03
CA PRO A 757 -15.39 2.70 -16.21
C PRO A 757 -15.79 1.23 -16.31
N SER A 758 -17.07 0.96 -16.13
CA SER A 758 -17.68 -0.37 -16.10
C SER A 758 -19.15 -0.23 -16.48
N LEU A 759 -19.81 -1.34 -16.80
CA LEU A 759 -21.21 -1.36 -17.23
C LEU A 759 -22.06 -2.14 -16.23
N GLN A 760 -23.20 -1.58 -15.80
CA GLN A 760 -24.18 -2.20 -14.91
C GLN A 760 -25.42 -2.72 -15.66
N GLY A 761 -25.61 -2.31 -16.91
CA GLY A 761 -26.77 -2.66 -17.75
C GLY A 761 -27.91 -1.65 -17.69
N ASN A 762 -27.80 -0.60 -16.88
CA ASN A 762 -28.75 0.52 -16.79
C ASN A 762 -28.30 1.76 -17.58
N GLU A 763 -27.24 1.64 -18.38
CA GLU A 763 -26.71 2.71 -19.21
C GLU A 763 -27.67 3.08 -20.36
N PRO A 764 -27.57 4.31 -20.87
CA PRO A 764 -28.24 4.74 -22.10
C PRO A 764 -28.09 3.75 -23.30
N PRO A 765 -29.12 3.61 -24.16
CA PRO A 765 -29.14 2.64 -25.26
C PRO A 765 -27.97 2.76 -26.27
N ASP A 766 -27.45 3.97 -26.47
CA ASP A 766 -26.29 4.25 -27.33
C ASP A 766 -25.01 3.58 -26.79
N ILE A 767 -24.81 3.59 -25.47
CA ILE A 767 -23.68 2.92 -24.82
C ILE A 767 -23.82 1.39 -24.90
N LEU A 768 -25.02 0.86 -24.63
CA LEU A 768 -25.29 -0.57 -24.70
C LEU A 768 -25.15 -1.11 -26.14
N GLN A 769 -25.59 -0.35 -27.14
CA GLN A 769 -25.37 -0.67 -28.55
C GLN A 769 -23.88 -0.68 -28.90
N TYR A 770 -23.11 0.32 -28.45
CA TYR A 770 -21.67 0.38 -28.69
C TYR A 770 -20.96 -0.84 -28.08
N LYS A 771 -21.28 -1.21 -26.82
CA LYS A 771 -20.76 -2.43 -26.17
C LYS A 771 -21.07 -3.71 -26.96
N THR A 772 -22.27 -3.81 -27.52
CA THR A 772 -22.68 -4.98 -28.33
C THR A 772 -21.81 -5.13 -29.57
N ARG A 773 -21.39 -4.02 -30.20
CA ARG A 773 -20.49 -4.04 -31.36
C ARG A 773 -19.02 -4.16 -30.99
N ASN A 774 -18.63 -3.65 -29.82
CA ASN A 774 -17.25 -3.57 -29.35
C ASN A 774 -17.11 -4.27 -27.99
N THR A 775 -16.79 -5.56 -28.02
CA THR A 775 -16.70 -6.40 -26.81
C THR A 775 -15.65 -5.92 -25.81
N ALA A 776 -14.58 -5.26 -26.28
CA ALA A 776 -13.51 -4.72 -25.45
C ALA A 776 -13.93 -3.46 -24.66
N PHE A 777 -15.01 -2.76 -25.04
CA PHE A 777 -15.49 -1.58 -24.32
C PHE A 777 -15.97 -1.95 -22.90
N PRO A 778 -15.68 -1.17 -21.84
CA PRO A 778 -14.96 0.12 -21.82
C PRO A 778 -13.43 0.01 -21.55
N HIS A 779 -12.82 -1.15 -21.80
CA HIS A 779 -11.38 -1.42 -21.61
C HIS A 779 -10.61 -1.55 -22.93
N GLU A 780 -10.99 -0.80 -23.96
CA GLU A 780 -10.26 -0.77 -25.24
C GLU A 780 -8.83 -0.25 -25.08
N THR A 781 -7.96 -0.51 -26.07
CA THR A 781 -6.53 -0.30 -25.88
C THR A 781 -6.09 1.16 -25.78
N THR A 782 -5.19 1.47 -24.84
CA THR A 782 -4.54 2.79 -24.75
C THR A 782 -3.60 3.08 -25.91
N GLY A 783 -3.22 2.05 -26.68
CA GLY A 783 -2.43 2.23 -27.90
C GLY A 783 -3.23 2.87 -29.04
N ASP A 784 -4.57 2.83 -28.96
CA ASP A 784 -5.45 3.52 -29.89
C ASP A 784 -5.58 4.99 -29.49
N GLN A 785 -5.24 5.88 -30.41
CA GLN A 785 -5.32 7.34 -30.25
C GLN A 785 -6.18 7.97 -31.34
N PHE A 786 -6.88 7.15 -32.14
CA PHE A 786 -7.62 7.54 -33.35
C PHE A 786 -9.11 7.24 -33.18
N TYR A 787 -9.75 7.92 -32.22
CA TYR A 787 -11.16 7.64 -31.92
C TYR A 787 -12.09 8.09 -33.05
N ASP A 788 -13.10 7.27 -33.36
CA ASP A 788 -14.24 7.71 -34.15
C ASP A 788 -15.30 8.42 -33.28
N GLU A 789 -16.30 9.02 -33.92
CA GLU A 789 -17.33 9.79 -33.20
C GLU A 789 -18.14 8.92 -32.23
N ALA A 790 -18.46 7.68 -32.62
CA ALA A 790 -19.28 6.78 -31.81
C ALA A 790 -18.53 6.33 -30.54
N GLN A 791 -17.25 5.97 -30.69
CA GLN A 791 -16.36 5.62 -29.59
C GLN A 791 -16.19 6.79 -28.63
N TRP A 792 -15.90 7.98 -29.17
CA TRP A 792 -15.71 9.19 -28.36
C TRP A 792 -16.98 9.54 -27.57
N GLU A 793 -18.14 9.57 -28.22
CA GLU A 793 -19.39 9.92 -27.55
C GLU A 793 -19.80 8.86 -26.52
N ALA A 794 -19.56 7.56 -26.78
CA ALA A 794 -19.84 6.48 -25.84
C ALA A 794 -19.05 6.62 -24.53
N TYR A 795 -17.73 6.92 -24.58
CA TYR A 795 -16.95 7.17 -23.36
C TYR A 795 -17.39 8.43 -22.62
N ARG A 796 -17.68 9.52 -23.36
CA ARG A 796 -18.13 10.78 -22.74
C ARG A 796 -19.45 10.58 -22.00
N ARG A 797 -20.41 9.94 -22.65
CA ARG A 797 -21.73 9.64 -22.08
C ARG A 797 -21.63 8.65 -20.92
N LEU A 798 -20.73 7.67 -20.98
CA LEU A 798 -20.50 6.75 -19.87
C LEU A 798 -19.94 7.46 -18.63
N GLY A 799 -18.99 8.40 -18.81
CA GLY A 799 -18.47 9.21 -17.71
C GLY A 799 -19.53 10.11 -17.07
N GLU A 800 -20.35 10.77 -17.91
CA GLU A 800 -21.48 11.58 -17.46
C GLU A 800 -22.52 10.75 -16.70
N HIS A 801 -22.92 9.59 -17.24
CA HIS A 801 -23.86 8.68 -16.61
C HIS A 801 -23.35 8.11 -15.29
N THR A 802 -22.06 7.77 -15.22
CA THR A 802 -21.41 7.26 -14.01
C THR A 802 -21.45 8.31 -12.90
N ALA A 803 -20.98 9.53 -13.18
CA ALA A 803 -21.01 10.62 -12.21
C ALA A 803 -22.45 10.97 -11.77
N LEU A 804 -23.40 10.96 -12.71
CA LEU A 804 -24.81 11.20 -12.40
C LEU A 804 -25.32 10.14 -11.42
N THR A 805 -25.02 8.87 -11.66
CA THR A 805 -25.43 7.75 -10.78
C THR A 805 -24.85 7.89 -9.38
N ILE A 806 -23.58 8.27 -9.25
CA ILE A 806 -22.87 8.38 -7.96
C ILE A 806 -23.44 9.50 -7.09
N PHE A 807 -23.76 10.65 -7.68
CA PHE A 807 -24.03 11.88 -6.95
C PHE A 807 -25.49 12.34 -7.03
N ARG A 808 -26.38 11.59 -7.71
CA ARG A 808 -27.81 11.91 -7.83
C ARG A 808 -28.51 12.04 -6.47
N SER A 809 -28.14 11.22 -5.49
CA SER A 809 -28.72 11.21 -4.13
C SER A 809 -28.36 12.45 -3.30
N VAL A 810 -27.40 13.27 -3.77
CA VAL A 810 -26.86 14.42 -3.04
C VAL A 810 -27.14 15.76 -3.75
N ARG A 811 -28.00 15.74 -4.76
CA ARG A 811 -28.40 16.93 -5.53
C ARG A 811 -29.29 17.84 -4.66
N GLY A 812 -28.74 18.95 -4.14
CA GLY A 812 -29.52 20.03 -3.50
C GLY A 812 -28.93 20.71 -2.26
N GLU A 813 -27.80 20.26 -1.71
CA GLU A 813 -27.29 20.76 -0.40
C GLU A 813 -26.18 21.84 -0.53
N SER A 814 -26.12 22.59 -1.63
CA SER A 814 -25.04 23.57 -1.90
C SER A 814 -25.12 24.89 -1.09
N GLU A 815 -25.93 24.96 -0.03
CA GLU A 815 -26.21 26.21 0.72
C GLU A 815 -25.56 26.30 2.11
N SER A 816 -24.66 25.39 2.48
CA SER A 816 -23.92 25.47 3.76
C SER A 816 -22.41 25.47 3.53
N GLY A 817 -21.65 26.22 4.34
CA GLY A 817 -20.21 26.47 4.14
C GLY A 817 -19.37 25.29 3.61
N ARG A 818 -18.46 25.60 2.68
CA ARG A 818 -17.72 24.69 1.77
C ARG A 818 -17.16 23.41 2.42
N MET A 819 -16.57 23.52 3.61
CA MET A 819 -15.91 22.38 4.29
C MET A 819 -16.91 21.42 4.95
N LEU A 820 -17.95 21.95 5.63
CA LEU A 820 -18.96 21.13 6.29
C LEU A 820 -19.84 20.40 5.26
N ALA A 821 -20.13 21.05 4.12
CA ALA A 821 -20.80 20.42 2.98
C ALA A 821 -19.98 19.28 2.37
N THR A 822 -18.67 19.45 2.22
CA THR A 822 -17.76 18.42 1.68
C THR A 822 -17.69 17.17 2.56
N ALA A 823 -17.50 17.35 3.88
CA ALA A 823 -17.45 16.22 4.81
C ALA A 823 -18.79 15.47 4.88
N ARG A 824 -19.92 16.18 4.83
CA ARG A 824 -21.26 15.57 4.77
C ARG A 824 -21.48 14.81 3.46
N LEU A 825 -21.05 15.37 2.33
CA LEU A 825 -21.10 14.71 1.03
C LEU A 825 -20.34 13.38 1.09
N PHE A 826 -19.07 13.40 1.47
CA PHE A 826 -18.26 12.18 1.55
C PHE A 826 -18.77 11.19 2.60
N ALA A 827 -19.35 11.65 3.72
CA ALA A 827 -19.99 10.75 4.67
C ALA A 827 -21.23 10.05 4.07
N ARG A 828 -22.07 10.76 3.30
CA ARG A 828 -23.24 10.17 2.64
C ARG A 828 -22.82 9.23 1.51
N VAL A 829 -21.91 9.67 0.65
CA VAL A 829 -21.39 8.88 -0.47
C VAL A 829 -20.64 7.65 0.06
N ARG A 830 -19.89 7.76 1.17
CA ARG A 830 -19.35 6.59 1.88
C ARG A 830 -20.45 5.64 2.33
N ASN A 831 -21.52 6.14 2.96
CA ASN A 831 -22.60 5.27 3.43
C ASN A 831 -23.32 4.53 2.30
N GLU A 832 -23.42 5.14 1.13
CA GLU A 832 -24.08 4.55 -0.06
C GLU A 832 -23.17 3.56 -0.78
N TRP A 833 -21.89 3.91 -0.95
CA TRP A 833 -20.96 3.18 -1.82
C TRP A 833 -19.95 2.30 -1.10
N LEU A 834 -19.94 2.27 0.24
CA LEU A 834 -19.13 1.29 0.98
C LEU A 834 -19.67 -0.12 0.66
N PRO A 835 -18.82 -1.06 0.21
CA PRO A 835 -19.24 -2.40 -0.14
C PRO A 835 -19.88 -3.12 1.04
N VAL A 836 -21.07 -3.69 0.82
CA VAL A 836 -21.72 -4.51 1.84
C VAL A 836 -20.96 -5.83 1.98
N PRO A 837 -20.72 -6.34 3.20
CA PRO A 837 -20.03 -7.60 3.40
C PRO A 837 -20.70 -8.77 2.65
N SER A 838 -19.88 -9.70 2.16
CA SER A 838 -20.34 -10.81 1.33
C SER A 838 -21.40 -11.67 2.04
N GLY A 839 -22.52 -11.91 1.33
CA GLY A 839 -23.65 -12.71 1.83
C GLY A 839 -24.52 -12.00 2.87
N TYR A 840 -24.29 -10.71 3.16
CA TYR A 840 -25.15 -9.95 4.08
C TYR A 840 -26.60 -9.88 3.61
N GLU A 841 -26.84 -9.66 2.31
CA GLU A 841 -28.21 -9.57 1.77
C GLU A 841 -29.02 -10.86 1.96
N GLU A 842 -28.36 -12.02 1.92
CA GLU A 842 -28.99 -13.32 2.20
C GLU A 842 -29.29 -13.50 3.69
N ARG A 843 -28.46 -12.96 4.57
CA ARG A 843 -28.60 -13.09 6.04
C ARG A 843 -29.50 -12.02 6.67
N PHE A 844 -29.61 -10.84 6.05
CA PHE A 844 -30.38 -9.71 6.58
C PHE A 844 -31.86 -10.03 6.88
N PRO A 845 -32.61 -10.75 6.02
CA PRO A 845 -33.98 -11.15 6.33
C PRO A 845 -34.10 -11.95 7.64
N ARG A 846 -33.10 -12.80 7.94
CA ARG A 846 -33.05 -13.58 9.19
C ARG A 846 -32.89 -12.68 10.40
N PHE A 847 -32.10 -11.61 10.31
CA PHE A 847 -31.96 -10.63 11.39
C PHE A 847 -33.26 -9.87 11.64
N VAL A 848 -33.97 -9.48 10.58
CA VAL A 848 -35.28 -8.81 10.66
C VAL A 848 -36.33 -9.73 11.29
N GLU A 849 -36.37 -11.00 10.92
CA GLU A 849 -37.28 -11.99 11.50
C GLU A 849 -37.03 -12.16 13.00
N ARG A 850 -35.76 -12.28 13.42
CA ARG A 850 -35.36 -12.38 14.83
C ARG A 850 -35.72 -11.14 15.64
N ALA A 851 -35.50 -9.95 15.09
CA ALA A 851 -35.85 -8.69 15.74
C ALA A 851 -37.37 -8.55 15.89
N THR A 852 -38.14 -8.84 14.84
CA THR A 852 -39.61 -8.84 14.88
C THR A 852 -40.15 -9.80 15.94
N ALA A 853 -39.57 -11.01 16.04
CA ALA A 853 -39.97 -11.98 17.06
C ALA A 853 -39.68 -11.48 18.49
N LEU A 854 -38.62 -10.71 18.71
CA LEU A 854 -38.33 -10.08 20.01
C LEU A 854 -39.32 -8.96 20.32
N ASP A 855 -39.63 -8.12 19.34
CA ASP A 855 -40.56 -6.99 19.51
C ASP A 855 -41.99 -7.48 19.82
N GLN A 856 -42.47 -8.52 19.13
CA GLN A 856 -43.77 -9.15 19.44
C GLN A 856 -43.86 -9.69 20.87
N LEU A 857 -42.75 -10.18 21.41
CA LEU A 857 -42.70 -10.68 22.79
C LEU A 857 -42.69 -9.53 23.80
N LEU A 858 -42.11 -8.37 23.46
CA LEU A 858 -42.11 -7.17 24.30
C LEU A 858 -43.49 -6.50 24.42
N GLU A 859 -44.35 -6.63 23.41
CA GLU A 859 -45.73 -6.13 23.44
C GLU A 859 -46.65 -6.89 24.43
N GLY A 860 -46.19 -8.03 24.94
CA GLY A 860 -46.90 -8.82 25.94
C GLY A 860 -47.14 -8.09 27.27
N ALA A 861 -48.24 -8.41 27.96
CA ALA A 861 -48.67 -7.73 29.18
C ALA A 861 -47.62 -7.74 30.32
N GLY A 862 -46.78 -8.78 30.42
CA GLY A 862 -45.74 -8.92 31.46
C GLY A 862 -44.46 -8.12 31.21
N ALA A 863 -44.22 -7.62 29.98
CA ALA A 863 -42.98 -6.95 29.61
C ALA A 863 -43.13 -5.43 29.41
N ARG A 864 -44.28 -4.84 29.76
CA ARG A 864 -44.61 -3.43 29.51
C ARG A 864 -43.57 -2.44 30.03
N LYS A 865 -43.01 -2.69 31.22
CA LYS A 865 -41.96 -1.84 31.81
C LYS A 865 -40.68 -1.88 30.99
N LEU A 866 -40.20 -3.09 30.66
CA LEU A 866 -39.03 -3.29 29.81
C LEU A 866 -39.23 -2.69 28.41
N PHE A 867 -40.41 -2.86 27.82
CA PHE A 867 -40.76 -2.24 26.54
C PHE A 867 -40.64 -0.72 26.58
N ARG A 868 -41.17 -0.06 27.62
CA ARG A 868 -41.04 1.39 27.82
C ARG A 868 -39.60 1.85 28.10
N GLU A 869 -38.78 1.00 28.72
CA GLU A 869 -37.35 1.28 28.93
C GLU A 869 -36.55 1.22 27.62
N ILE A 870 -36.88 0.29 26.72
CA ILE A 870 -36.25 0.13 25.39
C ILE A 870 -36.72 1.22 24.41
N PHE A 871 -38.02 1.56 24.46
CA PHE A 871 -38.66 2.57 23.61
C PHE A 871 -39.12 3.77 24.43
N LYS A 872 -38.15 4.53 24.96
CA LYS A 872 -38.40 5.71 25.81
C LYS A 872 -39.27 6.77 25.12
N GLU A 873 -39.25 6.81 23.79
CA GLU A 873 -40.04 7.74 22.98
C GLU A 873 -41.54 7.57 23.23
N ILE A 874 -42.01 6.34 23.50
CA ILE A 874 -43.42 6.05 23.81
C ILE A 874 -43.83 6.73 25.11
N THR A 875 -42.96 6.66 26.13
CA THR A 875 -43.20 7.28 27.43
C THR A 875 -43.29 8.81 27.30
N GLU A 876 -42.45 9.41 26.45
CA GLU A 876 -42.47 10.85 26.21
C GLU A 876 -43.72 11.30 25.42
N LEU A 877 -44.15 10.53 24.42
CA LEU A 877 -45.39 10.79 23.69
C LEU A 877 -46.63 10.66 24.59
N ASP A 878 -46.69 9.63 25.45
CA ASP A 878 -47.76 9.46 26.45
C ASP A 878 -47.81 10.65 27.43
N ARG A 879 -46.65 11.18 27.82
CA ARG A 879 -46.53 12.35 28.70
C ARG A 879 -47.05 13.61 28.01
N GLN A 880 -46.66 13.82 26.75
CA GLN A 880 -47.11 14.97 25.94
C GLN A 880 -48.62 14.93 25.68
N ALA A 881 -49.18 13.75 25.38
CA ALA A 881 -50.61 13.54 25.19
C ALA A 881 -51.44 13.89 26.44
N LYS A 882 -50.87 13.76 27.65
CA LYS A 882 -51.53 14.12 28.92
C LYS A 882 -51.45 15.60 29.26
N THR A 883 -50.45 16.33 28.73
CA THR A 883 -50.30 17.78 28.95
C THR A 883 -51.22 18.64 28.07
N SER A 884 -52.11 18.04 27.25
CA SER A 884 -53.16 18.72 26.49
C SER A 884 -54.56 18.11 26.80
N PRO A 885 -55.62 18.86 27.19
CA PRO A 885 -56.94 18.27 27.53
C PRO A 885 -58.03 18.47 26.43
N PRO A 886 -59.19 17.76 26.44
CA PRO A 886 -59.44 16.29 26.36
C PRO A 886 -60.51 15.90 25.27
N PRO A 887 -61.02 14.64 25.21
CA PRO A 887 -62.21 14.32 26.01
C PRO A 887 -62.10 13.05 26.87
N GLN A 888 -63.01 13.01 27.84
CA GLN A 888 -63.19 12.02 28.88
C GLN A 888 -63.46 10.62 28.32
N VAL A 889 -62.56 9.68 28.61
CA VAL A 889 -62.93 8.27 28.83
C VAL A 889 -62.35 7.87 30.17
N SER A 890 -63.25 7.59 31.11
CA SER A 890 -62.94 6.95 32.38
C SER A 890 -62.36 5.56 32.08
N ASP A 891 -61.12 5.34 32.54
CA ASP A 891 -60.56 4.06 33.00
C ASP A 891 -59.00 4.05 33.01
N ALA A 892 -58.34 5.15 32.65
CA ALA A 892 -56.87 5.22 32.62
C ALA A 892 -56.21 5.78 33.92
N HIS A 893 -56.88 5.69 35.08
CA HIS A 893 -56.32 6.12 36.36
C HIS A 893 -55.38 5.07 36.95
N SER A 894 -54.16 4.90 36.39
CA SER A 894 -53.02 4.29 37.13
C SER A 894 -51.63 4.37 36.47
N LEU A 895 -51.45 4.90 35.26
CA LEU A 895 -50.29 4.53 34.42
C LEU A 895 -49.12 5.54 34.30
N VAL A 896 -48.88 6.47 35.24
CA VAL A 896 -47.81 7.50 35.11
C VAL A 896 -46.77 7.52 36.23
N ILE A 897 -46.92 6.72 37.29
CA ILE A 897 -45.92 6.70 38.39
C ILE A 897 -44.78 5.70 38.13
N GLU A 898 -44.82 4.91 37.06
CA GLU A 898 -43.96 3.73 36.93
C GLU A 898 -42.50 3.97 36.49
N ALA A 899 -42.19 5.09 35.82
CA ALA A 899 -40.86 5.30 35.23
C ALA A 899 -39.72 5.50 36.26
N GLY A 900 -40.06 5.82 37.51
CA GLY A 900 -39.12 5.90 38.64
C GLY A 900 -39.46 4.92 39.78
N SER A 901 -40.45 4.06 39.59
CA SER A 901 -40.86 3.08 40.60
C SER A 901 -39.94 1.87 40.59
N LYS A 902 -39.59 1.39 41.78
CA LYS A 902 -38.80 0.17 41.97
C LYS A 902 -39.49 -1.02 41.26
N PRO A 903 -38.83 -1.76 40.34
CA PRO A 903 -39.47 -2.87 39.65
C PRO A 903 -39.92 -3.98 40.60
N THR A 904 -41.09 -4.53 40.29
CA THR A 904 -41.66 -5.63 41.07
C THR A 904 -40.92 -6.94 40.78
N PRO A 905 -40.93 -7.92 41.70
CA PRO A 905 -40.30 -9.23 41.45
C PRO A 905 -40.83 -9.94 40.19
N GLN A 906 -42.12 -9.74 39.86
CA GLN A 906 -42.74 -10.29 38.66
C GLN A 906 -42.16 -9.63 37.39
N GLU A 907 -42.06 -8.30 37.37
CA GLU A 907 -41.45 -7.55 36.27
C GLU A 907 -39.97 -7.92 36.06
N LEU A 908 -39.22 -8.11 37.15
CA LEU A 908 -37.83 -8.57 37.07
C LEU A 908 -37.71 -9.95 36.41
N THR A 909 -38.65 -10.85 36.72
CA THR A 909 -38.69 -12.22 36.18
C THR A 909 -39.08 -12.22 34.69
N ASP A 910 -40.12 -11.48 34.33
CA ASP A 910 -40.58 -11.37 32.95
C ASP A 910 -39.52 -10.70 32.06
N ALA A 911 -38.81 -9.68 32.59
CA ALA A 911 -37.70 -9.04 31.91
C ALA A 911 -36.51 -9.98 31.69
N LEU A 912 -36.15 -10.82 32.67
CA LEU A 912 -35.02 -11.75 32.59
C LEU A 912 -35.12 -12.69 31.39
N HIS A 913 -36.30 -13.28 31.17
CA HIS A 913 -36.52 -14.18 30.03
C HIS A 913 -36.33 -13.47 28.68
N MET A 914 -36.75 -12.21 28.60
CA MET A 914 -36.64 -11.43 27.37
C MET A 914 -35.20 -10.98 27.10
N ILE A 915 -34.52 -10.46 28.13
CA ILE A 915 -33.14 -10.01 28.04
C ILE A 915 -32.24 -11.15 27.59
N ARG A 916 -32.45 -12.38 28.08
CA ARG A 916 -31.69 -13.55 27.64
C ARG A 916 -31.84 -13.81 26.14
N ARG A 917 -33.05 -13.72 25.59
CA ARG A 917 -33.27 -13.92 24.15
C ARG A 917 -32.62 -12.81 23.32
N ALA A 918 -32.69 -11.57 23.80
CA ALA A 918 -32.05 -10.43 23.16
C ALA A 918 -30.51 -10.59 23.14
N LEU A 919 -29.90 -10.99 24.25
CA LEU A 919 -28.45 -11.20 24.32
C LEU A 919 -27.98 -12.34 23.41
N LEU A 920 -28.75 -13.42 23.27
CA LEU A 920 -28.44 -14.51 22.32
C LEU A 920 -28.51 -14.04 20.86
N PHE A 921 -29.50 -13.22 20.51
CA PHE A 921 -29.57 -12.59 19.19
C PHE A 921 -28.38 -11.64 18.95
N MET A 922 -28.01 -10.84 19.96
CA MET A 922 -26.83 -9.97 19.89
C MET A 922 -25.54 -10.75 19.67
N GLU A 923 -25.34 -11.86 20.38
CA GLU A 923 -24.15 -12.70 20.24
C GLU A 923 -24.12 -13.41 18.87
N GLU A 924 -25.27 -13.87 18.38
CA GLU A 924 -25.40 -14.45 17.04
C GLU A 924 -24.95 -13.47 15.95
N VAL A 925 -25.43 -12.22 15.98
CA VAL A 925 -25.02 -11.18 15.01
C VAL A 925 -23.55 -10.80 15.22
N PHE A 926 -23.09 -10.67 16.46
CA PHE A 926 -21.69 -10.35 16.78
C PHE A 926 -20.72 -11.35 16.17
N LEU A 927 -21.01 -12.65 16.28
CA LEU A 927 -20.18 -13.71 15.72
C LEU A 927 -20.30 -13.80 14.19
N THR A 928 -21.52 -13.74 13.67
CA THR A 928 -21.79 -13.92 12.23
C THR A 928 -21.21 -12.79 11.39
N GLU A 929 -21.33 -11.55 11.87
CA GLU A 929 -20.91 -10.35 11.13
C GLU A 929 -19.58 -9.76 11.63
N GLN A 930 -18.91 -10.44 12.58
CA GLN A 930 -17.65 -10.00 13.18
C GLN A 930 -17.70 -8.54 13.66
N LEU A 931 -18.74 -8.20 14.43
CA LEU A 931 -19.01 -6.82 14.82
C LEU A 931 -17.86 -6.17 15.61
N ALA A 932 -16.98 -6.95 16.24
CA ALA A 932 -15.75 -6.44 16.85
C ALA A 932 -14.90 -5.56 15.90
N ALA A 933 -14.87 -5.89 14.59
CA ALA A 933 -14.14 -5.11 13.58
C ALA A 933 -15.05 -4.20 12.76
N HIS A 934 -16.31 -4.59 12.53
CA HIS A 934 -17.18 -3.95 11.54
C HIS A 934 -18.39 -3.21 12.11
N TYR A 935 -18.51 -3.02 13.43
CA TYR A 935 -19.70 -2.39 14.04
C TYR A 935 -20.04 -0.99 13.49
N ASN A 936 -19.06 -0.22 13.01
CA ASN A 936 -19.25 1.11 12.40
C ASN A 936 -19.64 1.05 10.92
N HIS A 937 -19.77 -0.14 10.33
CA HIS A 937 -20.20 -0.29 8.95
C HIS A 937 -21.66 0.19 8.80
N PRO A 938 -21.99 0.99 7.76
CA PRO A 938 -23.34 1.55 7.55
C PRO A 938 -24.43 0.47 7.53
N ALA A 939 -24.14 -0.70 6.95
CA ALA A 939 -25.07 -1.82 6.89
C ALA A 939 -25.55 -2.29 8.29
N TYR A 940 -24.67 -2.30 9.29
CA TYR A 940 -25.00 -2.78 10.63
C TYR A 940 -25.55 -1.70 11.56
N ARG A 941 -25.56 -0.43 11.13
CA ARG A 941 -25.94 0.71 11.99
C ARG A 941 -27.35 0.55 12.58
N GLY A 942 -28.30 0.05 11.80
CA GLY A 942 -29.67 -0.21 12.28
C GLY A 942 -29.70 -1.23 13.41
N VAL A 943 -29.00 -2.36 13.24
CA VAL A 943 -28.92 -3.44 14.23
C VAL A 943 -28.15 -3.00 15.48
N VAL A 944 -27.04 -2.29 15.32
CA VAL A 944 -26.27 -1.76 16.45
C VAL A 944 -27.06 -0.71 17.24
N ASN A 945 -27.85 0.15 16.56
CA ASN A 945 -28.76 1.08 17.23
C ASN A 945 -29.87 0.34 17.98
N TYR A 946 -30.40 -0.74 17.42
CA TYR A 946 -31.35 -1.60 18.11
C TYR A 946 -30.71 -2.21 19.38
N PHE A 947 -29.48 -2.73 19.29
CA PHE A 947 -28.74 -3.24 20.46
C PHE A 947 -28.48 -2.15 21.51
N ALA A 948 -28.21 -0.92 21.09
CA ALA A 948 -28.03 0.20 21.99
C ALA A 948 -29.29 0.45 22.85
N ARG A 949 -30.49 0.39 22.26
CA ARG A 949 -31.75 0.55 23.00
C ARG A 949 -31.85 -0.45 24.16
N TRP A 950 -31.47 -1.71 23.91
CA TRP A 950 -31.40 -2.74 24.94
C TRP A 950 -30.29 -2.48 25.97
N GLY A 951 -29.07 -2.15 25.52
CA GLY A 951 -27.93 -1.88 26.41
C GLY A 951 -28.14 -0.68 27.35
N TYR A 952 -29.00 0.26 26.98
CA TYR A 952 -29.37 1.41 27.83
C TYR A 952 -30.60 1.16 28.73
N ALA A 953 -31.25 -0.01 28.64
CA ALA A 953 -32.39 -0.34 29.49
C ALA A 953 -31.94 -0.62 30.95
N PRO A 954 -32.50 0.07 31.97
CA PRO A 954 -32.20 -0.16 33.37
C PRO A 954 -32.33 -1.63 33.83
N LEU A 955 -33.37 -2.33 33.39
CA LEU A 955 -33.58 -3.74 33.75
C LEU A 955 -32.48 -4.66 33.18
N LEU A 956 -31.98 -4.39 31.97
CA LEU A 956 -30.85 -5.15 31.41
C LEU A 956 -29.58 -4.91 32.24
N ARG A 957 -29.30 -3.65 32.58
CA ARG A 957 -28.13 -3.29 33.40
C ARG A 957 -28.19 -3.89 34.81
N THR A 958 -29.39 -4.04 35.36
CA THR A 958 -29.62 -4.69 36.66
C THR A 958 -29.24 -6.17 36.62
N TRP A 959 -29.60 -6.87 35.53
CA TRP A 959 -29.29 -8.29 35.35
C TRP A 959 -27.89 -8.57 34.76
N TRP A 960 -27.21 -7.55 34.22
CA TRP A 960 -25.93 -7.69 33.51
C TRP A 960 -24.83 -8.42 34.30
N PRO A 961 -24.59 -8.15 35.61
CA PRO A 961 -23.52 -8.81 36.37
C PRO A 961 -23.64 -10.34 36.39
N LEU A 962 -24.87 -10.87 36.38
CA LEU A 962 -25.13 -12.30 36.30
C LEU A 962 -25.15 -12.81 34.85
N LEU A 963 -25.83 -12.12 33.95
CA LEU A 963 -26.05 -12.59 32.58
C LEU A 963 -24.77 -12.60 31.73
N LYS A 964 -23.81 -11.70 31.99
CA LYS A 964 -22.54 -11.65 31.23
C LYS A 964 -21.74 -12.95 31.32
N THR A 965 -21.92 -13.71 32.39
CA THR A 965 -21.24 -14.99 32.66
C THR A 965 -21.67 -16.11 31.69
N LEU A 966 -22.80 -15.93 31.00
CA LEU A 966 -23.34 -16.90 30.04
C LEU A 966 -22.78 -16.73 28.62
N HIS A 967 -21.94 -15.71 28.39
CA HIS A 967 -21.47 -15.33 27.07
C HIS A 967 -19.94 -15.26 26.98
N SER A 968 -19.41 -15.22 25.75
CA SER A 968 -17.95 -15.17 25.56
C SER A 968 -17.31 -13.84 26.00
N PRO A 969 -16.07 -13.82 26.54
CA PRO A 969 -15.40 -12.59 26.99
C PRO A 969 -15.26 -11.52 25.90
N ARG A 970 -15.12 -11.93 24.63
CA ARG A 970 -15.03 -11.00 23.50
C ARG A 970 -16.34 -10.27 23.25
N PHE A 971 -17.47 -10.96 23.43
CA PHE A 971 -18.79 -10.37 23.27
C PHE A 971 -19.15 -9.47 24.45
N THR A 972 -18.86 -9.90 25.68
CA THR A 972 -19.13 -9.09 26.88
C THR A 972 -18.33 -7.80 26.85
N HIS A 973 -17.03 -7.85 26.50
CA HIS A 973 -16.20 -6.67 26.37
C HIS A 973 -16.73 -5.70 25.31
N PHE A 974 -17.17 -6.22 24.16
CA PHE A 974 -17.80 -5.41 23.12
C PHE A 974 -19.05 -4.68 23.62
N LEU A 975 -19.93 -5.35 24.37
CA LEU A 975 -21.14 -4.70 24.92
C LEU A 975 -20.81 -3.68 26.03
N GLU A 976 -19.87 -4.00 26.91
CA GLU A 976 -19.42 -3.12 28.00
C GLU A 976 -18.77 -1.85 27.46
N GLU A 977 -17.85 -1.97 26.51
CA GLU A 977 -17.21 -0.83 25.87
C GLU A 977 -18.21 0.00 25.05
N ARG A 978 -19.04 -0.66 24.23
CA ARG A 978 -19.88 0.04 23.26
C ARG A 978 -21.10 0.72 23.87
N PHE A 979 -21.71 0.11 24.87
CA PHE A 979 -22.94 0.61 25.49
C PHE A 979 -22.71 1.13 26.92
N SER A 980 -21.46 1.19 27.37
CA SER A 980 -21.10 1.62 28.73
C SER A 980 -21.91 0.84 29.77
N LEU A 981 -22.00 -0.48 29.59
CA LEU A 981 -22.60 -1.35 30.60
C LEU A 981 -21.73 -1.32 31.85
N PRO A 982 -22.32 -1.43 33.05
CA PRO A 982 -21.56 -1.44 34.28
C PRO A 982 -20.52 -2.57 34.24
N THR A 983 -19.24 -2.21 34.39
CA THR A 983 -18.13 -3.17 34.54
C THR A 983 -18.17 -3.89 35.88
N VAL A 984 -19.09 -3.48 36.78
CA VAL A 984 -19.36 -4.06 38.10
C VAL A 984 -19.23 -5.58 38.02
N GLU A 985 -18.16 -6.07 38.65
CA GLU A 985 -17.90 -7.48 38.80
C GLU A 985 -18.72 -8.00 39.97
N HIS A 986 -19.03 -9.30 39.97
CA HIS A 986 -19.81 -9.89 41.05
C HIS A 986 -19.08 -9.80 42.40
N LYS A 987 -17.74 -9.63 42.43
CA LYS A 987 -16.97 -9.30 43.64
C LYS A 987 -17.27 -7.92 44.22
N ASP A 988 -17.70 -6.96 43.40
CA ASP A 988 -17.94 -5.57 43.82
C ASP A 988 -19.30 -5.43 44.53
N VAL A 989 -20.23 -6.35 44.25
CA VAL A 989 -21.60 -6.36 44.79
C VAL A 989 -21.91 -7.60 45.64
N GLY A 990 -20.94 -8.49 45.80
CA GLY A 990 -21.05 -9.72 46.57
C GLY A 990 -20.63 -9.50 48.01
N GLN A 991 -21.48 -9.92 48.94
CA GLN A 991 -21.23 -9.80 50.38
C GLN A 991 -21.54 -11.12 51.09
N LEU A 992 -20.83 -11.35 52.20
CA LEU A 992 -21.16 -12.45 53.12
C LEU A 992 -22.41 -12.10 53.93
N GLY A 993 -23.29 -13.06 54.11
CA GLY A 993 -24.47 -12.93 54.97
C GLY A 993 -24.97 -14.28 55.50
N GLY A 994 -26.03 -14.24 56.31
CA GLY A 994 -26.62 -15.42 56.97
C GLY A 994 -28.03 -15.78 56.49
N ARG A 995 -28.39 -15.46 55.24
CA ARG A 995 -29.77 -15.62 54.75
C ARG A 995 -30.13 -17.10 54.57
N GLU A 996 -31.07 -17.61 55.36
CA GLU A 996 -31.47 -19.03 55.33
C GLU A 996 -32.27 -19.46 54.09
N GLU A 997 -32.81 -18.50 53.34
CA GLU A 997 -33.63 -18.76 52.16
C GLU A 997 -33.18 -17.93 50.95
N GLY A 998 -33.03 -18.59 49.80
CA GLY A 998 -32.61 -17.95 48.56
C GLY A 998 -32.34 -18.93 47.42
N PHE A 999 -31.78 -18.43 46.31
CA PHE A 999 -31.62 -19.20 45.06
C PHE A 999 -30.67 -20.40 45.22
N ALA A 1000 -29.50 -20.20 45.85
CA ALA A 1000 -28.58 -21.30 46.12
C ALA A 1000 -29.19 -22.37 47.04
N MET A 1001 -29.86 -21.97 48.13
CA MET A 1001 -30.49 -22.92 49.06
C MET A 1001 -31.64 -23.70 48.41
N SER A 1002 -32.48 -23.05 47.60
CA SER A 1002 -33.58 -23.74 46.92
C SER A 1002 -33.09 -24.74 45.89
N CYS A 1003 -32.08 -24.38 45.09
CA CYS A 1003 -31.41 -25.29 44.17
C CYS A 1003 -30.75 -26.46 44.91
N TRP A 1004 -30.16 -26.19 46.08
CA TRP A 1004 -29.52 -27.21 46.90
C TRP A 1004 -30.51 -28.24 47.45
N VAL A 1005 -31.59 -27.78 48.08
CA VAL A 1005 -32.64 -28.64 48.63
C VAL A 1005 -33.30 -29.48 47.53
N ALA A 1006 -33.52 -28.90 46.34
CA ALA A 1006 -34.06 -29.63 45.19
C ALA A 1006 -33.16 -30.78 44.70
N GLN A 1007 -31.84 -30.70 44.94
CA GLN A 1007 -30.88 -31.76 44.60
C GLN A 1007 -30.72 -32.82 45.70
N GLY A 1008 -31.55 -32.76 46.76
CA GLY A 1008 -31.48 -33.65 47.91
C GLY A 1008 -30.59 -33.13 49.05
N GLY A 1009 -30.16 -31.86 48.98
CA GLY A 1009 -29.49 -31.16 50.07
C GLY A 1009 -30.43 -30.87 51.25
N ARG A 1010 -29.85 -30.45 52.38
CA ARG A 1010 -30.57 -30.21 53.64
C ARG A 1010 -30.39 -28.78 54.15
N LYS A 1011 -31.34 -28.31 54.95
CA LYS A 1011 -31.22 -27.06 55.74
C LYS A 1011 -30.22 -27.27 56.91
N PRO A 1012 -29.57 -26.20 57.40
CA PRO A 1012 -28.65 -26.26 58.54
C PRO A 1012 -29.35 -26.76 59.81
N ARG A 1013 -28.64 -27.51 60.64
CA ARG A 1013 -29.09 -27.99 61.97
C ARG A 1013 -28.78 -26.96 63.06
N PRO A 1014 -29.34 -27.10 64.29
CA PRO A 1014 -29.09 -26.15 65.38
C PRO A 1014 -27.61 -25.96 65.77
N HIS A 1015 -26.74 -26.93 65.46
CA HIS A 1015 -25.29 -26.91 65.71
C HIS A 1015 -24.47 -26.61 64.43
N GLU A 1016 -25.08 -26.01 63.42
CA GLU A 1016 -24.44 -25.65 62.16
C GLU A 1016 -24.75 -24.20 61.80
N HIS A 1017 -23.79 -23.52 61.19
CA HIS A 1017 -23.94 -22.16 60.73
C HIS A 1017 -24.02 -22.11 59.21
N LEU A 1018 -24.95 -21.33 58.67
CA LEU A 1018 -25.07 -21.08 57.25
C LEU A 1018 -24.37 -19.78 56.88
N LEU A 1019 -23.43 -19.88 55.96
CA LEU A 1019 -22.80 -18.77 55.28
C LEU A 1019 -23.41 -18.66 53.88
N SER A 1020 -23.78 -17.45 53.48
CA SER A 1020 -24.39 -17.17 52.19
C SER A 1020 -23.61 -16.09 51.47
N TYR A 1021 -23.42 -16.29 50.17
CA TYR A 1021 -22.93 -15.25 49.27
C TYR A 1021 -24.12 -14.51 48.67
N ILE A 1022 -24.32 -13.26 49.08
CA ILE A 1022 -25.43 -12.42 48.66
C ILE A 1022 -24.93 -11.47 47.59
N LEU A 1023 -25.40 -11.65 46.35
CA LEU A 1023 -25.20 -10.71 45.26
C LEU A 1023 -26.32 -9.67 45.29
N HIS A 1024 -25.96 -8.40 45.44
CA HIS A 1024 -26.92 -7.32 45.35
C HIS A 1024 -26.96 -6.78 43.91
N LEU A 1025 -28.02 -7.10 43.17
CA LEU A 1025 -28.14 -6.58 41.81
C LEU A 1025 -28.33 -5.05 41.84
N PRO A 1026 -27.51 -4.31 41.06
CA PRO A 1026 -27.54 -2.86 41.09
C PRO A 1026 -28.74 -2.33 40.28
N HIS A 1027 -29.57 -1.48 40.90
CA HIS A 1027 -30.61 -0.73 40.20
C HIS A 1027 -30.39 0.76 40.41
N GLY A 1028 -30.38 1.56 39.34
CA GLY A 1028 -30.06 2.99 39.43
C GLY A 1028 -28.68 3.29 40.03
N GLY A 1029 -27.73 2.35 39.97
CA GLY A 1029 -26.40 2.46 40.58
C GLY A 1029 -26.32 2.09 42.06
N ARG A 1030 -27.42 1.64 42.69
CA ARG A 1030 -27.44 1.20 44.09
C ARG A 1030 -27.66 -0.32 44.21
N PRO A 1031 -26.96 -1.03 45.10
CA PRO A 1031 -27.14 -2.47 45.34
C PRO A 1031 -28.48 -2.76 46.04
N GLU A 1032 -29.56 -2.96 45.28
CA GLU A 1032 -30.93 -2.94 45.82
C GLU A 1032 -31.61 -4.31 45.96
N TYR A 1033 -31.21 -5.31 45.15
CA TYR A 1033 -31.91 -6.58 45.05
C TYR A 1033 -31.01 -7.76 45.47
N PRO A 1034 -31.12 -8.26 46.72
CA PRO A 1034 -30.26 -9.32 47.23
C PRO A 1034 -30.67 -10.71 46.71
N ILE A 1035 -29.73 -11.39 46.07
CA ILE A 1035 -29.86 -12.78 45.59
C ILE A 1035 -28.80 -13.65 46.27
N GLN A 1036 -29.23 -14.69 46.98
CA GLN A 1036 -28.31 -15.71 47.52
C GLN A 1036 -27.77 -16.56 46.37
N ALA A 1037 -26.54 -16.29 45.95
CA ALA A 1037 -25.90 -16.89 44.77
C ALA A 1037 -25.04 -18.10 45.09
N ALA A 1038 -24.53 -18.21 46.33
CA ALA A 1038 -23.84 -19.40 46.83
C ALA A 1038 -24.10 -19.57 48.34
N GLN A 1039 -23.80 -20.75 48.86
CA GLN A 1039 -23.94 -21.06 50.27
C GLN A 1039 -22.88 -22.04 50.77
N LEU A 1040 -22.63 -22.02 52.07
CA LEU A 1040 -21.74 -22.94 52.77
C LEU A 1040 -22.33 -23.24 54.15
N ILE A 1041 -22.47 -24.53 54.49
CA ILE A 1041 -22.80 -24.96 55.85
C ILE A 1041 -21.51 -25.34 56.58
N VAL A 1042 -21.25 -24.68 57.71
CA VAL A 1042 -20.08 -24.92 58.57
C VAL A 1042 -20.51 -25.48 59.92
N ARG A 1043 -19.75 -26.45 60.43
CA ARG A 1043 -20.13 -27.22 61.62
C ARG A 1043 -19.45 -26.72 62.89
N THR A 1044 -20.18 -26.82 64.01
CA THR A 1044 -19.70 -26.63 65.38
C THR A 1044 -20.08 -27.85 66.24
N HIS A 1045 -19.41 -28.03 67.39
CA HIS A 1045 -19.62 -29.15 68.31
C HIS A 1045 -20.87 -28.91 69.17
N GLN A 1046 -21.64 -29.95 69.48
CA GLN A 1046 -22.81 -29.85 70.34
C GLN A 1046 -22.48 -30.22 71.80
N ASP A 1047 -22.73 -29.34 72.76
CA ASP A 1047 -22.60 -29.69 74.19
C ASP A 1047 -23.83 -30.50 74.68
N ARG A 1048 -23.73 -31.14 75.86
CA ARG A 1048 -24.81 -31.95 76.47
C ARG A 1048 -26.13 -31.20 76.70
N GLU A 1049 -26.10 -29.86 76.67
CA GLU A 1049 -27.25 -28.96 76.81
C GLU A 1049 -27.87 -28.53 75.46
N GLY A 1050 -27.29 -28.96 74.33
CA GLY A 1050 -27.81 -28.69 72.98
C GLY A 1050 -27.33 -27.39 72.33
N GLU A 1051 -26.50 -26.60 73.03
CA GLU A 1051 -25.86 -25.37 72.55
C GLU A 1051 -24.62 -25.65 71.68
N ALA A 1052 -24.40 -24.80 70.66
CA ALA A 1052 -23.29 -24.90 69.72
C ALA A 1052 -21.99 -24.33 70.33
N ARG A 1053 -20.92 -25.13 70.39
CA ARG A 1053 -19.57 -24.72 70.82
C ARG A 1053 -18.53 -24.94 69.71
N PRO A 1054 -17.48 -24.13 69.61
CA PRO A 1054 -16.46 -24.30 68.57
C PRO A 1054 -15.69 -25.63 68.77
N LEU A 1055 -15.34 -26.30 67.67
CA LEU A 1055 -14.43 -27.45 67.71
C LEU A 1055 -13.03 -26.95 68.09
N LEU A 1056 -12.44 -27.50 69.14
CA LEU A 1056 -11.12 -27.12 69.63
C LEU A 1056 -10.13 -28.26 69.40
N TRP A 1057 -8.98 -27.94 68.81
CA TRP A 1057 -7.87 -28.87 68.62
C TRP A 1057 -6.65 -28.36 69.38
N SER A 1058 -6.14 -29.18 70.31
CA SER A 1058 -4.84 -28.95 70.96
C SER A 1058 -3.81 -29.90 70.34
N GLY A 1059 -2.93 -29.35 69.51
CA GLY A 1059 -1.84 -30.12 68.90
C GLY A 1059 -0.70 -30.31 69.89
N GLY A 1060 -0.75 -31.37 70.71
CA GLY A 1060 0.38 -31.91 71.48
C GLY A 1060 1.33 -30.89 72.12
N GLY A 1061 0.79 -29.90 72.86
CA GLY A 1061 1.56 -28.88 73.58
C GLY A 1061 1.47 -27.43 73.05
N LYS A 1062 0.66 -27.16 72.01
CA LYS A 1062 0.34 -25.81 71.50
C LYS A 1062 -1.00 -25.26 72.07
N PRO A 1063 -1.23 -23.93 72.06
CA PRO A 1063 -2.53 -23.35 72.45
C PRO A 1063 -3.68 -23.93 71.61
N GLU A 1064 -4.82 -24.15 72.25
CA GLU A 1064 -6.05 -24.64 71.59
C GLU A 1064 -6.42 -23.73 70.42
N ARG A 1065 -6.60 -24.34 69.24
CA ARG A 1065 -7.06 -23.64 68.03
C ARG A 1065 -8.49 -24.06 67.73
N ARG A 1066 -9.32 -23.10 67.32
CA ARG A 1066 -10.65 -23.39 66.78
C ARG A 1066 -10.51 -24.01 65.39
N VAL A 1067 -11.28 -25.05 65.12
CA VAL A 1067 -11.37 -25.70 63.81
C VAL A 1067 -12.75 -25.42 63.24
N VAL A 1068 -12.81 -24.81 62.05
CA VAL A 1068 -14.06 -24.61 61.31
C VAL A 1068 -14.09 -25.59 60.16
N LEU A 1069 -15.10 -26.46 60.17
CA LEU A 1069 -15.10 -27.65 59.35
C LEU A 1069 -16.36 -27.75 58.50
N TRP A 1070 -16.19 -28.12 57.23
CA TRP A 1070 -17.28 -28.42 56.31
C TRP A 1070 -16.92 -29.58 55.38
N GLN A 1071 -17.93 -30.23 54.81
CA GLN A 1071 -17.74 -31.20 53.72
C GLN A 1071 -17.77 -30.46 52.38
N GLY A 1072 -17.11 -30.99 51.35
CA GLY A 1072 -17.16 -30.44 50.00
C GLY A 1072 -18.58 -30.27 49.48
N ASP A 1073 -19.49 -31.18 49.88
CA ASP A 1073 -20.91 -31.13 49.55
C ASP A 1073 -21.68 -30.04 50.34
N ASP A 1074 -21.16 -29.57 51.48
CA ASP A 1074 -21.77 -28.48 52.25
C ASP A 1074 -21.50 -27.10 51.60
N PHE A 1075 -20.53 -27.01 50.69
CA PHE A 1075 -20.25 -25.85 49.84
C PHE A 1075 -21.00 -25.96 48.53
N TYR A 1076 -22.04 -25.13 48.35
CA TYR A 1076 -22.88 -25.19 47.16
C TYR A 1076 -22.92 -23.87 46.39
N VAL A 1077 -22.48 -23.94 45.14
CA VAL A 1077 -22.72 -22.94 44.12
C VAL A 1077 -23.59 -23.61 43.05
N PRO A 1078 -24.72 -23.00 42.65
CA PRO A 1078 -25.53 -23.49 41.54
C PRO A 1078 -24.66 -23.77 40.31
N PRO A 1079 -24.84 -24.89 39.59
CA PRO A 1079 -23.97 -25.27 38.47
C PRO A 1079 -23.79 -24.19 37.39
N GLY A 1080 -24.83 -23.38 37.13
CA GLY A 1080 -24.77 -22.28 36.18
C GLY A 1080 -23.95 -21.06 36.63
N LEU A 1081 -23.56 -20.99 37.90
CA LEU A 1081 -22.78 -19.90 38.50
C LEU A 1081 -21.32 -20.31 38.78
N TRP A 1082 -20.98 -21.60 38.63
CA TRP A 1082 -19.62 -22.10 38.84
C TRP A 1082 -18.60 -21.51 37.85
N GLY A 1083 -18.97 -21.41 36.56
CA GLY A 1083 -18.10 -20.85 35.52
C GLY A 1083 -17.96 -19.32 35.55
N ALA A 1084 -18.60 -18.65 36.51
CA ALA A 1084 -18.63 -17.20 36.65
C ALA A 1084 -17.57 -16.65 37.63
N GLY A 1085 -16.82 -17.49 38.32
CA GLY A 1085 -15.91 -17.08 39.41
C GLY A 1085 -16.61 -16.78 40.74
N ILE A 1086 -17.92 -17.00 40.85
CA ILE A 1086 -18.70 -16.77 42.09
C ILE A 1086 -18.23 -17.69 43.23
N GLY A 1087 -17.87 -18.94 42.92
CA GLY A 1087 -17.33 -19.87 43.91
C GLY A 1087 -15.95 -19.48 44.42
N GLU A 1088 -15.10 -18.94 43.54
CA GLU A 1088 -13.75 -18.44 43.85
C GLU A 1088 -13.85 -17.23 44.77
N ASP A 1089 -14.66 -16.23 44.41
CA ASP A 1089 -14.84 -15.03 45.23
C ASP A 1089 -15.50 -15.32 46.57
N PHE A 1090 -16.47 -16.25 46.61
CA PHE A 1090 -17.08 -16.66 47.87
C PHE A 1090 -16.08 -17.33 48.80
N LEU A 1091 -15.25 -18.25 48.28
CA LEU A 1091 -14.18 -18.88 49.08
C LEU A 1091 -13.14 -17.87 49.53
N ARG A 1092 -12.73 -16.95 48.65
CA ARG A 1092 -11.79 -15.88 49.01
C ARG A 1092 -12.32 -15.05 50.17
N LEU A 1093 -13.57 -14.57 50.08
CA LEU A 1093 -14.20 -13.80 51.16
C LEU A 1093 -14.28 -14.58 52.47
N ILE A 1094 -14.61 -15.88 52.42
CA ILE A 1094 -14.59 -16.74 53.62
C ILE A 1094 -13.18 -16.79 54.26
N THR A 1095 -12.12 -16.75 53.45
CA THR A 1095 -10.74 -16.87 53.95
C THR A 1095 -10.06 -15.55 54.33
N GLU A 1096 -10.57 -14.41 53.86
CA GLU A 1096 -9.91 -13.11 53.98
C GLU A 1096 -10.72 -12.05 54.75
N ASP A 1097 -12.05 -12.15 54.75
CA ASP A 1097 -12.94 -11.14 55.34
C ASP A 1097 -13.09 -11.33 56.86
N PRO A 1098 -12.91 -10.29 57.70
CA PRO A 1098 -13.04 -10.35 59.16
C PRO A 1098 -14.48 -10.56 59.71
N LEU A 1099 -15.48 -10.77 58.85
CA LEU A 1099 -16.92 -10.79 59.16
C LEU A 1099 -17.48 -12.00 59.93
N MET A 1100 -16.68 -12.88 60.56
CA MET A 1100 -17.21 -14.06 61.28
C MET A 1100 -17.15 -13.99 62.83
N PRO A 1101 -17.72 -12.95 63.49
CA PRO A 1101 -17.72 -12.86 64.95
C PRO A 1101 -18.40 -14.09 65.56
N GLY A 1102 -17.67 -14.86 66.37
CA GLY A 1102 -18.15 -16.07 67.03
C GLY A 1102 -17.94 -17.39 66.27
N ILE A 1103 -17.67 -17.36 64.96
CA ILE A 1103 -17.51 -18.58 64.12
C ILE A 1103 -16.05 -18.81 63.73
N VAL A 1104 -15.35 -17.80 63.19
CA VAL A 1104 -13.93 -17.87 62.78
C VAL A 1104 -13.16 -16.73 63.44
N GLU A 1105 -12.06 -17.03 64.14
CA GLU A 1105 -11.18 -16.04 64.76
C GLU A 1105 -9.77 -16.11 64.13
N PRO A 1106 -8.96 -15.02 64.17
CA PRO A 1106 -7.58 -15.07 63.71
C PRO A 1106 -6.81 -16.22 64.38
N GLY A 1107 -6.24 -17.11 63.56
CA GLY A 1107 -5.57 -18.33 64.04
C GLY A 1107 -6.44 -19.60 64.07
N SER A 1108 -7.73 -19.50 63.73
CA SER A 1108 -8.58 -20.66 63.44
C SER A 1108 -8.03 -21.49 62.27
N VAL A 1109 -8.28 -22.80 62.29
CA VAL A 1109 -7.98 -23.71 61.19
C VAL A 1109 -9.25 -23.98 60.40
N LEU A 1110 -9.27 -23.59 59.13
CA LEU A 1110 -10.33 -23.94 58.19
C LEU A 1110 -10.03 -25.33 57.64
N ALA A 1111 -10.96 -26.27 57.72
CA ALA A 1111 -10.78 -27.65 57.29
C ALA A 1111 -11.93 -28.10 56.38
N VAL A 1112 -11.61 -28.61 55.19
CA VAL A 1112 -12.58 -29.13 54.23
C VAL A 1112 -12.32 -30.61 53.93
N ARG A 1113 -13.39 -31.40 53.92
CA ARG A 1113 -13.37 -32.81 53.51
C ARG A 1113 -13.95 -32.99 52.11
N LEU A 1114 -13.12 -33.34 51.13
CA LEU A 1114 -13.57 -33.69 49.79
C LEU A 1114 -13.69 -35.22 49.66
N GLN A 1115 -14.86 -35.71 49.21
CA GLN A 1115 -15.08 -37.13 48.95
C GLN A 1115 -14.85 -37.45 47.47
N VAL A 1116 -13.85 -38.29 47.18
CA VAL A 1116 -13.44 -38.63 45.81
C VAL A 1116 -13.76 -40.11 45.52
N ASP A 1117 -14.62 -40.36 44.54
CA ASP A 1117 -14.94 -41.73 44.06
C ASP A 1117 -14.00 -42.16 42.92
N ARG A 1118 -13.21 -43.21 43.17
CA ARG A 1118 -12.16 -43.69 42.27
C ARG A 1118 -12.67 -44.30 40.97
N GLU A 1119 -13.92 -44.77 40.92
CA GLU A 1119 -14.51 -45.40 39.73
C GLU A 1119 -15.40 -44.46 38.92
N ALA A 1120 -15.48 -43.19 39.31
CA ALA A 1120 -16.37 -42.25 38.67
C ALA A 1120 -16.03 -41.96 37.21
N SER A 1121 -17.07 -41.57 36.46
CA SER A 1121 -16.94 -41.12 35.07
C SER A 1121 -15.91 -39.99 34.94
N ALA A 1122 -15.29 -39.88 33.76
CA ALA A 1122 -14.29 -38.83 33.50
C ALA A 1122 -14.79 -37.41 33.82
N ALA A 1123 -16.10 -37.15 33.64
CA ALA A 1123 -16.73 -35.88 33.99
C ALA A 1123 -16.75 -35.59 35.50
N ARG A 1124 -17.02 -36.60 36.35
CA ARG A 1124 -16.98 -36.45 37.82
C ARG A 1124 -15.55 -36.28 38.33
N ARG A 1125 -14.59 -37.03 37.77
CA ARG A 1125 -13.17 -36.87 38.07
C ARG A 1125 -12.65 -35.48 37.70
N LYS A 1126 -13.09 -34.92 36.57
CA LYS A 1126 -12.78 -33.54 36.18
C LYS A 1126 -13.34 -32.53 37.19
N ARG A 1127 -14.62 -32.66 37.58
CA ARG A 1127 -15.25 -31.77 38.58
C ARG A 1127 -14.46 -31.72 39.89
N TRP A 1128 -14.03 -32.88 40.42
CA TRP A 1128 -13.23 -32.87 41.66
C TRP A 1128 -11.83 -32.31 41.47
N ALA A 1129 -11.22 -32.49 40.29
CA ALA A 1129 -9.94 -31.85 39.98
C ALA A 1129 -10.08 -30.32 39.95
N ASP A 1130 -11.19 -29.82 39.41
CA ASP A 1130 -11.51 -28.38 39.37
C ASP A 1130 -11.79 -27.85 40.81
N GLU A 1131 -12.59 -28.56 41.62
CA GLU A 1131 -12.84 -28.22 43.03
C GLU A 1131 -11.55 -28.26 43.88
N LEU A 1132 -10.67 -29.25 43.65
CA LEU A 1132 -9.37 -29.34 44.32
C LEU A 1132 -8.45 -28.18 43.93
N HIS A 1133 -8.44 -27.81 42.64
CA HIS A 1133 -7.64 -26.70 42.13
C HIS A 1133 -8.10 -25.37 42.75
N LEU A 1134 -9.41 -25.17 42.87
CA LEU A 1134 -10.02 -24.02 43.53
C LEU A 1134 -9.55 -23.85 44.98
N TYR A 1135 -9.70 -24.90 45.80
CA TYR A 1135 -9.26 -24.84 47.20
C TYR A 1135 -7.75 -24.61 47.31
N HIS A 1136 -6.94 -25.19 46.42
CA HIS A 1136 -5.50 -24.94 46.38
C HIS A 1136 -5.15 -23.50 45.95
N ALA A 1137 -5.87 -22.93 45.00
CA ALA A 1137 -5.68 -21.54 44.56
C ALA A 1137 -5.95 -20.56 45.72
N GLU A 1138 -6.96 -20.85 46.54
CA GLU A 1138 -7.25 -20.14 47.78
C GLU A 1138 -6.47 -20.72 48.98
N GLY A 1139 -5.24 -21.22 48.78
CA GLY A 1139 -4.27 -21.50 49.85
C GLY A 1139 -4.57 -22.68 50.79
N PHE A 1140 -5.54 -23.55 50.50
CA PHE A 1140 -5.74 -24.78 51.27
C PHE A 1140 -4.68 -25.83 50.88
N THR A 1141 -4.11 -26.49 51.87
CA THR A 1141 -3.04 -27.50 51.70
C THR A 1141 -3.35 -28.76 52.49
N GLN A 1142 -2.56 -29.84 52.33
CA GLN A 1142 -2.79 -31.04 53.13
C GLN A 1142 -2.50 -30.78 54.62
N PRO A 1143 -3.34 -31.29 55.54
CA PRO A 1143 -3.13 -31.12 56.97
C PRO A 1143 -1.84 -31.79 57.43
N ASP A 1144 -1.25 -31.23 58.50
CA ASP A 1144 -0.12 -31.87 59.17
C ASP A 1144 -0.53 -33.26 59.72
N PRO A 1145 0.44 -34.18 59.96
CA PRO A 1145 0.10 -35.56 60.36
C PRO A 1145 -0.73 -35.67 61.65
N ALA A 1146 -0.57 -34.74 62.60
CA ALA A 1146 -1.28 -34.76 63.89
C ALA A 1146 -2.73 -34.29 63.74
N LEU A 1147 -2.97 -33.21 63.00
CA LEU A 1147 -4.29 -32.72 62.65
C LEU A 1147 -5.00 -33.70 61.72
N LYS A 1148 -4.28 -34.32 60.77
CA LYS A 1148 -4.82 -35.33 59.87
C LYS A 1148 -5.37 -36.55 60.62
N GLN A 1149 -4.68 -37.01 61.67
CA GLN A 1149 -5.16 -38.10 62.50
C GLN A 1149 -6.41 -37.70 63.29
N TRP A 1150 -6.42 -36.50 63.89
CA TRP A 1150 -7.59 -35.98 64.60
C TRP A 1150 -8.81 -35.81 63.68
N LEU A 1151 -8.61 -35.32 62.46
CA LEU A 1151 -9.67 -35.22 61.44
C LEU A 1151 -10.16 -36.60 60.98
N ALA A 1152 -9.27 -37.61 60.93
CA ALA A 1152 -9.64 -38.98 60.59
C ALA A 1152 -10.55 -39.62 61.66
N ASP A 1153 -10.32 -39.31 62.93
CA ASP A 1153 -11.14 -39.82 64.05
C ASP A 1153 -12.58 -39.26 64.02
N LEU A 1154 -12.79 -38.10 63.38
CA LEU A 1154 -14.10 -37.48 63.16
C LEU A 1154 -14.84 -38.03 61.93
N GLU A 1155 -14.19 -38.79 61.04
CA GLU A 1155 -14.81 -39.31 59.81
C GLU A 1155 -16.07 -40.18 60.03
N PRO A 1156 -16.15 -41.07 61.03
CA PRO A 1156 -17.34 -41.90 61.26
C PRO A 1156 -18.59 -41.10 61.62
N GLU A 1157 -18.42 -39.96 62.30
CA GLU A 1157 -19.51 -39.02 62.64
C GLU A 1157 -19.91 -38.22 61.40
N LEU A 1158 -18.93 -37.76 60.62
CA LEU A 1158 -19.13 -37.03 59.38
C LEU A 1158 -19.83 -37.85 58.29
N ASP A 1159 -19.59 -39.16 58.23
CA ASP A 1159 -20.23 -40.07 57.27
C ASP A 1159 -21.75 -40.24 57.53
N GLN A 1160 -22.18 -40.21 58.80
CA GLN A 1160 -23.61 -40.31 59.16
C GLN A 1160 -24.37 -39.03 58.78
N ASP A 1161 -23.66 -37.90 58.76
CA ASP A 1161 -24.19 -36.56 58.58
C ASP A 1161 -23.96 -35.96 57.19
N ALA A 1162 -23.61 -36.78 56.20
CA ALA A 1162 -23.43 -36.31 54.84
C ALA A 1162 -24.71 -35.63 54.31
N ALA A 1163 -24.55 -34.43 53.73
CA ALA A 1163 -25.67 -33.64 53.26
C ALA A 1163 -26.40 -34.29 52.07
N MET A 1164 -25.68 -35.05 51.25
CA MET A 1164 -26.21 -35.68 50.05
C MET A 1164 -26.50 -37.19 50.24
N PRO A 1165 -27.62 -37.72 49.69
CA PRO A 1165 -27.99 -39.13 49.85
C PRO A 1165 -26.97 -40.13 49.28
N TRP A 1166 -26.22 -39.75 48.24
CA TRP A 1166 -25.22 -40.60 47.62
C TRP A 1166 -23.92 -40.69 48.44
N ALA A 1167 -23.58 -39.65 49.19
CA ALA A 1167 -22.41 -39.62 50.08
C ALA A 1167 -22.59 -40.55 51.31
N LYS A 1168 -23.83 -41.00 51.59
CA LYS A 1168 -24.14 -41.94 52.67
C LYS A 1168 -23.92 -43.42 52.31
N LYS A 1169 -23.65 -43.75 51.03
CA LYS A 1169 -23.42 -45.14 50.61
C LYS A 1169 -21.94 -45.49 50.73
N LYS A 1170 -21.56 -46.26 51.76
CA LYS A 1170 -20.22 -46.86 51.86
C LYS A 1170 -19.98 -47.79 50.65
N SER A 1171 -19.02 -47.43 49.81
CA SER A 1171 -18.38 -48.35 48.87
C SER A 1171 -16.86 -48.25 49.04
N GLU A 1172 -16.12 -49.31 48.75
CA GLU A 1172 -14.64 -49.34 48.82
C GLU A 1172 -13.96 -48.33 47.86
N TYR A 1173 -14.73 -47.66 47.01
CA TYR A 1173 -14.24 -46.79 45.96
C TYR A 1173 -14.13 -45.31 46.37
N TRP A 1174 -14.69 -44.91 47.52
CA TRP A 1174 -14.63 -43.53 48.03
C TRP A 1174 -13.40 -43.29 48.91
N LYS A 1175 -12.71 -42.17 48.70
CA LYS A 1175 -11.57 -41.72 49.52
C LYS A 1175 -11.78 -40.30 50.02
N SER A 1176 -11.69 -40.11 51.34
CA SER A 1176 -11.62 -38.79 51.99
C SER A 1176 -10.30 -38.09 51.65
N LEU A 1177 -10.37 -36.88 51.12
CA LEU A 1177 -9.24 -35.97 50.97
C LEU A 1177 -9.47 -34.73 51.85
N TRP A 1178 -8.58 -34.52 52.81
CA TRP A 1178 -8.62 -33.38 53.71
C TRP A 1178 -7.71 -32.27 53.23
N LEU A 1179 -8.23 -31.04 53.22
CA LEU A 1179 -7.46 -29.83 52.98
C LEU A 1179 -7.71 -28.83 54.11
N THR A 1180 -6.67 -28.09 54.49
CA THR A 1180 -6.71 -27.14 55.59
C THR A 1180 -6.00 -25.83 55.25
N ARG A 1181 -6.51 -24.71 55.77
CA ARG A 1181 -5.88 -23.38 55.70
C ARG A 1181 -5.93 -22.72 57.08
N LEU A 1182 -4.85 -22.05 57.48
CA LEU A 1182 -4.88 -21.19 58.66
C LEU A 1182 -5.57 -19.87 58.30
N TYR A 1183 -6.58 -19.48 59.06
CA TYR A 1183 -7.26 -18.21 58.85
C TYR A 1183 -6.43 -17.04 59.41
N GLN A 1184 -6.01 -16.15 58.52
CA GLN A 1184 -5.34 -14.90 58.83
C GLN A 1184 -5.98 -13.79 57.98
N PRO A 1185 -6.75 -12.87 58.58
CA PRO A 1185 -7.36 -11.78 57.83
C PRO A 1185 -6.27 -10.86 57.28
N THR A 1186 -6.47 -10.32 56.07
CA THR A 1186 -5.51 -9.39 55.45
C THR A 1186 -5.59 -8.01 56.11
N PRO A 1187 -4.46 -7.27 56.21
CA PRO A 1187 -4.45 -5.92 56.80
C PRO A 1187 -5.44 -4.96 56.11
N GLU A 1188 -5.57 -5.07 54.79
CA GLU A 1188 -6.49 -4.26 53.97
C GLU A 1188 -7.98 -4.60 54.24
N ALA A 1189 -8.33 -5.87 54.43
CA ALA A 1189 -9.69 -6.28 54.78
C ALA A 1189 -10.06 -5.82 56.21
N THR A 1190 -9.07 -5.77 57.09
CA THR A 1190 -9.22 -5.23 58.45
C THR A 1190 -9.46 -3.72 58.42
N ALA A 1191 -8.76 -2.98 57.55
CA ALA A 1191 -8.92 -1.53 57.35
C ALA A 1191 -10.25 -1.14 56.67
N ARG A 1192 -10.68 -1.86 55.62
CA ARG A 1192 -12.02 -1.66 55.00
C ARG A 1192 -13.15 -1.79 56.01
N ARG A 1193 -12.97 -2.65 57.02
CA ARG A 1193 -13.95 -2.81 58.10
C ARG A 1193 -14.00 -1.59 59.01
N GLU A 1194 -12.86 -1.04 59.42
CA GLU A 1194 -12.81 0.19 60.23
C GLU A 1194 -13.55 1.34 59.52
N GLU A 1195 -13.38 1.49 58.20
CA GLU A 1195 -14.14 2.46 57.39
C GLU A 1195 -15.65 2.14 57.31
N SER A 1196 -16.04 0.86 57.15
CA SER A 1196 -17.46 0.47 57.10
C SER A 1196 -18.19 0.63 58.44
N PHE A 1197 -17.49 0.41 59.56
CA PHE A 1197 -18.00 0.64 60.91
C PHE A 1197 -18.17 2.14 61.19
N GLU A 1198 -17.26 2.98 60.70
CA GLU A 1198 -17.42 4.44 60.74
C GLU A 1198 -18.64 4.90 59.92
N ALA A 1199 -18.85 4.33 58.73
CA ALA A 1199 -20.00 4.64 57.88
C ALA A 1199 -21.35 4.23 58.51
N GLU A 1200 -21.43 3.07 59.18
CA GLU A 1200 -22.64 2.63 59.91
C GLU A 1200 -22.86 3.40 61.23
N SER A 1201 -21.81 3.99 61.81
CA SER A 1201 -21.89 4.72 63.08
C SER A 1201 -22.34 6.19 62.97
N THR A 1202 -22.66 6.69 61.77
CA THR A 1202 -23.16 8.07 61.61
C THR A 1202 -24.66 8.12 61.92
N PRO A 1203 -25.13 8.74 63.03
CA PRO A 1203 -26.54 8.87 63.31
C PRO A 1203 -27.08 10.08 62.54
N GLY A 1204 -27.84 9.82 61.48
CA GLY A 1204 -28.89 10.72 60.97
C GLY A 1204 -28.45 12.05 60.33
N LEU A 1205 -28.67 12.14 59.01
CA LEU A 1205 -29.27 13.32 58.40
C LEU A 1205 -30.14 12.86 57.22
N HIS A 1206 -31.42 13.23 57.29
CA HIS A 1206 -32.54 12.86 56.41
C HIS A 1206 -32.37 13.25 54.94
#